data_AF-W6MFQ7-F1
#
_entry.id   AF-W6MFQ7-F1
#
_cell.length_a   1.000
_cell.length_b   1.000
_cell.length_c   1.000
_cell.angle_alpha   90.00
_cell.angle_beta   90.00
_cell.angle_gamma   90.00
#
_symmetry.space_group_name_H-M   'P 1'
#
loop_
_entity.id
_entity.type
_entity.pdbx_description
1 polymer ?
#
loop_
_entity_poly.entity_id
_entity_poly.type
_entity_poly.pdbx_seq_one_letter_code
_entity_poly.pdbx_strand_id
1 'polypeptide(L)'
;MTDIYEIEDIDGVRFNWNAFPVTRNEAENISTPVGCLYTPLNPRDDLPTANYDPQICRKCHAAMNPYSTIDLMAKIWTCPVCLSRNQLPAHYCSLSAENLPVELTPLASTIEYVLKRQQPPPPPVFLYVIDLCQEPEDLQALKDSLITSLSLHPPGALIGLITFDSVVNVHELKFESGFKKYVFSGSKEHESVEVQKQLGIFGNCQKTWIQQFETQNGTINKFLLPLSDSDAEFQITKTIESLECSKWIVPSGHRAVRVTGAALSIASCLVEGAFSQCAAKITLFAGGPCTFGPGMIVGTELKEPIRSHNDIDKASAKHYKKSVAFYKKLASKAAGIKKDIKDKSIDHASTSIFSVDIFAGCYDQTGIYEMRSLANLTGGVLVVTDSFQTSIFKNSFFGVFNKDDEGYPSSYFDGTLQVFTSHKLKVAGVVGHAMSLKHHADNVADIQVGDGLSDKWRMCSLSPRHTYGIFFDMQTVPTVDQRNSSVGDVCIQFQTTYRHANGSVRTRVTTLRRMTSNSTDLSHTFDQEAAAVLYARLVVHKLEAGGEYSDLLRWIDKSLVKLCTVYGDYSKNDSNSFRLSSKFSLLPQFIYHLRRSQFLQVFNCSPDETAFYHHTLLRTDIRDSLVMIQPTLTVFRADGSDPEPVLLDSASLQADSVLLLDAFFYIVIYFGHVAAEWRDKEYPRDEYPGVYEMIDNSREEAASLISDRFPLPRYVTTDEGKSQARFLYSKLNPSENDSQNFGAAMAGYVADGSDANTVVHTEDVSLKTFFAHLARLVVQNSNA
;
A
#
# COMPACT_ATOMS: atom_id res chain seq x y z
N MET A 1 10.45 13.87 -25.29
CA MET A 1 10.30 13.38 -23.91
C MET A 1 9.60 12.04 -24.05
N THR A 2 10.17 10.97 -23.49
CA THR A 2 9.50 9.66 -23.46
C THR A 2 8.14 9.81 -22.78
N ASP A 3 7.14 9.09 -23.27
CA ASP A 3 5.80 9.14 -22.66
C ASP A 3 5.87 8.68 -21.20
N ILE A 4 5.09 9.32 -20.32
CA ILE A 4 5.10 9.01 -18.89
C ILE A 4 4.58 7.59 -18.61
N TYR A 5 3.67 7.10 -19.44
CA TYR A 5 3.13 5.74 -19.37
C TYR A 5 4.17 4.71 -19.81
N GLU A 6 4.93 4.99 -20.88
CA GLU A 6 6.03 4.13 -21.31
C GLU A 6 7.12 4.01 -20.22
N ILE A 7 7.42 5.10 -19.50
CA ILE A 7 8.34 5.04 -18.35
C ILE A 7 7.74 4.20 -17.21
N GLU A 8 6.44 4.31 -16.95
CA GLU A 8 5.77 3.51 -15.92
C GLU A 8 5.81 2.01 -16.26
N ASP A 9 5.49 1.65 -17.50
CA ASP A 9 5.48 0.26 -17.96
C ASP A 9 6.90 -0.36 -17.88
N ILE A 10 7.93 0.40 -18.28
CA ILE A 10 9.32 -0.07 -18.34
C ILE A 10 9.99 -0.08 -16.97
N ASP A 11 9.84 0.99 -16.19
CA ASP A 11 10.62 1.26 -14.98
C ASP A 11 9.79 1.25 -13.69
N GLY A 12 8.46 1.20 -13.77
CA GLY A 12 7.57 1.25 -12.61
C GLY A 12 7.64 2.59 -11.87
N VAL A 13 7.92 3.70 -12.57
CA VAL A 13 8.11 5.01 -11.95
C VAL A 13 7.31 6.13 -12.63
N ARG A 14 6.57 6.90 -11.83
CA ARG A 14 5.84 8.10 -12.25
C ARG A 14 6.15 9.28 -11.33
N PHE A 15 6.64 10.39 -11.88
CA PHE A 15 6.99 11.61 -11.14
C PHE A 15 5.89 12.66 -11.24
N ASN A 16 5.66 13.45 -10.19
CA ASN A 16 4.86 14.67 -10.32
C ASN A 16 5.50 15.71 -11.27
N TRP A 17 6.83 15.77 -11.31
CA TRP A 17 7.60 16.63 -12.22
C TRP A 17 8.68 15.81 -12.94
N ASN A 18 8.59 15.70 -14.26
CA ASN A 18 9.56 14.95 -15.07
C ASN A 18 10.83 15.74 -15.44
N ALA A 19 10.90 17.02 -15.04
CA ALA A 19 12.11 17.81 -14.96
C ALA A 19 12.20 18.55 -13.63
N PHE A 20 13.42 18.77 -13.13
CA PHE A 20 13.62 19.23 -11.75
C PHE A 20 14.02 20.71 -11.68
N PRO A 21 13.53 21.47 -10.68
CA PRO A 21 13.84 22.89 -10.53
C PRO A 21 15.32 23.09 -10.18
N VAL A 22 15.95 24.09 -10.78
CA VAL A 22 17.36 24.46 -10.55
C VAL A 22 17.46 25.66 -9.62
N THR A 23 16.50 26.58 -9.69
CA THR A 23 16.50 27.79 -8.85
C THR A 23 15.61 27.64 -7.63
N ARG A 24 15.92 28.40 -6.58
CA ARG A 24 15.11 28.42 -5.35
C ARG A 24 13.67 28.87 -5.63
N ASN A 25 13.50 29.86 -6.51
CA ASN A 25 12.19 30.36 -6.90
C ASN A 25 11.35 29.27 -7.60
N GLU A 26 11.95 28.53 -8.53
CA GLU A 26 11.29 27.40 -9.19
C GLU A 26 10.88 26.32 -8.17
N ALA A 27 11.78 25.94 -7.26
CA ALA A 27 11.50 24.93 -6.25
C ALA A 27 10.40 25.36 -5.26
N GLU A 28 10.31 26.65 -4.93
CA GLU A 28 9.22 27.18 -4.12
C GLU A 28 7.90 27.19 -4.90
N ASN A 29 7.93 27.46 -6.21
CA ASN A 29 6.75 27.58 -7.07
C ASN A 29 6.04 26.26 -7.40
N ILE A 30 6.74 25.12 -7.40
CA ILE A 30 6.14 23.81 -7.68
C ILE A 30 5.22 23.25 -6.57
N SER A 31 5.07 23.98 -5.45
CA SER A 31 4.09 23.80 -4.35
C SER A 31 4.14 22.48 -3.53
N THR A 32 4.71 21.42 -4.09
CA THR A 32 5.09 20.16 -3.42
C THR A 32 6.51 19.79 -3.80
N PRO A 33 7.25 19.09 -2.92
CA PRO A 33 8.55 18.52 -3.29
C PRO A 33 8.44 17.64 -4.53
N VAL A 34 9.52 17.57 -5.30
CA VAL A 34 9.65 16.59 -6.37
C VAL A 34 9.54 15.20 -5.76
N GLY A 35 8.65 14.38 -6.30
CA GLY A 35 8.45 13.03 -5.81
C GLY A 35 8.00 12.10 -6.92
N CYS A 36 8.20 10.80 -6.70
CA CYS A 36 7.70 9.77 -7.58
C CYS A 36 6.96 8.68 -6.83
N LEU A 37 6.05 8.03 -7.52
CA LEU A 37 5.51 6.73 -7.15
C LEU A 37 6.37 5.68 -7.84
N TYR A 38 6.95 4.79 -7.05
CA TYR A 38 7.85 3.73 -7.51
C TYR A 38 7.33 2.36 -7.09
N THR A 39 7.17 1.47 -8.07
CA THR A 39 6.75 0.07 -7.90
C THR A 39 7.97 -0.83 -8.17
N PRO A 40 8.73 -1.26 -7.13
CA PRO A 40 10.02 -1.93 -7.34
C PRO A 40 9.92 -3.29 -8.03
N LEU A 41 8.74 -3.91 -7.97
CA LEU A 41 8.46 -5.21 -8.54
C LEU A 41 7.37 -5.10 -9.60
N ASN A 42 7.36 -4.00 -10.37
CA ASN A 42 6.45 -3.82 -11.48
C ASN A 42 6.53 -5.05 -12.41
N PRO A 43 5.42 -5.75 -12.69
CA PRO A 43 5.39 -6.86 -13.62
C PRO A 43 5.78 -6.38 -15.03
N ARG A 44 6.64 -7.15 -15.70
CA ARG A 44 7.10 -6.83 -17.06
C ARG A 44 7.63 -8.09 -17.73
N ASP A 45 7.00 -8.50 -18.82
CA ASP A 45 7.30 -9.76 -19.52
C ASP A 45 8.72 -9.82 -20.13
N ASP A 46 9.22 -8.69 -20.64
CA ASP A 46 10.53 -8.58 -21.29
C ASP A 46 11.65 -8.11 -20.34
N LEU A 47 11.43 -8.20 -19.03
CA LEU A 47 12.34 -7.71 -18.01
C LEU A 47 13.72 -8.40 -18.04
N PRO A 48 14.81 -7.65 -18.32
CA PRO A 48 16.14 -8.24 -18.36
C PRO A 48 16.52 -8.85 -17.00
N THR A 49 17.05 -10.07 -17.03
CA THR A 49 17.51 -10.80 -15.83
C THR A 49 18.96 -11.26 -15.99
N ALA A 50 19.78 -11.04 -14.96
CA ALA A 50 21.19 -11.42 -14.92
C ALA A 50 21.48 -12.41 -13.78
N ASN A 51 22.04 -13.57 -14.12
CA ASN A 51 22.38 -14.65 -13.16
C ASN A 51 23.79 -14.47 -12.56
N TYR A 52 24.10 -13.26 -12.14
CA TYR A 52 25.37 -12.87 -11.52
C TYR A 52 25.19 -11.62 -10.67
N ASP A 53 26.16 -11.32 -9.82
CA ASP A 53 26.11 -10.16 -8.94
C ASP A 53 26.33 -8.85 -9.73
N PRO A 54 25.63 -7.75 -9.38
CA PRO A 54 25.75 -6.47 -10.07
C PRO A 54 27.15 -5.88 -9.95
N GLN A 55 27.60 -5.15 -10.98
CA GLN A 55 28.87 -4.42 -10.93
C GLN A 55 28.69 -3.11 -10.15
N ILE A 56 29.27 -3.04 -8.95
CA ILE A 56 29.06 -1.93 -8.02
C ILE A 56 30.18 -0.89 -8.10
N CYS A 57 29.80 0.40 -8.09
CA CYS A 57 30.74 1.52 -7.97
C CYS A 57 31.47 1.50 -6.62
N ARG A 58 32.80 1.62 -6.63
CA ARG A 58 33.63 1.56 -5.41
C ARG A 58 33.44 2.76 -4.47
N LYS A 59 32.94 3.89 -4.98
CA LYS A 59 32.76 5.12 -4.20
C LYS A 59 31.36 5.25 -3.60
N CYS A 60 30.31 5.07 -4.42
CA CYS A 60 28.93 5.36 -4.01
C CYS A 60 28.03 4.13 -3.92
N HIS A 61 28.52 2.95 -4.28
CA HIS A 61 27.76 1.70 -4.28
C HIS A 61 26.57 1.61 -5.27
N ALA A 62 26.39 2.60 -6.15
CA ALA A 62 25.48 2.46 -7.29
C ALA A 62 25.97 1.38 -8.27
N ALA A 63 25.04 0.60 -8.80
CA ALA A 63 25.28 -0.42 -9.81
C ALA A 63 25.53 0.20 -11.19
N MET A 64 26.36 -0.48 -11.99
CA MET A 64 26.50 -0.23 -13.42
C MET A 64 25.13 -0.38 -14.08
N ASN A 65 24.87 0.48 -15.07
CA ASN A 65 23.58 0.67 -15.71
C ASN A 65 23.79 1.36 -17.07
N PRO A 66 22.76 1.48 -17.94
CA PRO A 66 22.91 1.98 -19.31
C PRO A 66 23.44 3.42 -19.43
N TYR A 67 23.37 4.22 -18.37
CA TYR A 67 23.91 5.59 -18.35
C TYR A 67 25.40 5.66 -17.97
N SER A 68 26.03 4.51 -17.68
CA SER A 68 27.47 4.42 -17.42
C SER A 68 28.27 4.65 -18.68
N THR A 69 29.23 5.57 -18.65
CA THR A 69 30.16 5.77 -19.78
C THR A 69 31.31 4.77 -19.67
N ILE A 70 31.57 4.03 -20.75
CA ILE A 70 32.61 3.01 -20.82
C ILE A 70 33.77 3.53 -21.69
N ASP A 71 34.98 3.44 -21.16
CA ASP A 71 36.21 3.65 -21.91
C ASP A 71 36.93 2.30 -22.06
N LEU A 72 36.83 1.73 -23.26
CA LEU A 72 37.39 0.42 -23.60
C LEU A 72 38.93 0.45 -23.69
N MET A 73 39.53 1.59 -24.04
CA MET A 73 40.99 1.71 -24.13
C MET A 73 41.62 1.70 -22.75
N ALA A 74 41.07 2.50 -21.84
CA ALA A 74 41.53 2.57 -20.45
C ALA A 74 40.96 1.44 -19.57
N LYS A 75 40.00 0.66 -20.09
CA LYS A 75 39.26 -0.41 -19.39
C LYS A 75 38.61 0.09 -18.10
N ILE A 76 37.93 1.24 -18.18
CA ILE A 76 37.23 1.87 -17.06
C ILE A 76 35.78 2.17 -17.41
N TRP A 77 34.94 2.30 -16.40
CA TRP A 77 33.59 2.84 -16.52
C TRP A 77 33.37 3.97 -15.52
N THR A 78 32.61 4.98 -15.93
CA THR A 78 32.28 6.14 -15.10
C THR A 78 30.86 5.98 -14.56
N CYS A 79 30.73 6.02 -13.23
CA CYS A 79 29.44 5.90 -12.57
C CYS A 79 28.58 7.17 -12.82
N PRO A 80 27.33 7.06 -13.31
CA PRO A 80 26.50 8.23 -13.61
C PRO A 80 25.98 8.95 -12.36
N VAL A 81 25.99 8.29 -11.20
CA VAL A 81 25.53 8.86 -9.93
C VAL A 81 26.59 9.79 -9.34
N CYS A 82 27.80 9.28 -9.09
CA CYS A 82 28.86 10.03 -8.40
C CYS A 82 30.02 10.49 -9.29
N LEU A 83 29.99 10.15 -10.58
CA LEU A 83 31.00 10.49 -11.60
C LEU A 83 32.41 9.90 -11.33
N SER A 84 32.55 8.98 -10.39
CA SER A 84 33.84 8.30 -10.15
C SER A 84 34.15 7.32 -11.27
N ARG A 85 35.42 7.25 -11.66
CA ARG A 85 35.96 6.22 -12.56
C ARG A 85 36.21 4.92 -11.79
N ASN A 86 35.72 3.81 -12.32
CA ASN A 86 35.86 2.47 -11.77
C ASN A 86 36.54 1.57 -12.81
N GLN A 87 37.28 0.55 -12.36
CA GLN A 87 37.89 -0.42 -13.26
C GLN A 87 36.82 -1.37 -13.82
N LEU A 88 36.90 -1.71 -15.11
CA LEU A 88 36.06 -2.75 -15.68
C LEU A 88 36.44 -4.13 -15.13
N PRO A 89 35.47 -5.00 -14.85
CA PRO A 89 35.74 -6.38 -14.46
C PRO A 89 36.53 -7.14 -15.54
N ALA A 90 37.34 -8.12 -15.12
CA ALA A 90 38.17 -8.89 -16.05
C ALA A 90 37.33 -9.59 -17.15
N HIS A 91 36.15 -10.09 -16.80
CA HIS A 91 35.23 -10.74 -17.74
C HIS A 91 34.54 -9.74 -18.71
N TYR A 92 34.68 -8.43 -18.48
CA TYR A 92 34.22 -7.35 -19.37
C TYR A 92 35.37 -6.77 -20.21
N CYS A 93 36.58 -7.37 -20.17
CA CYS A 93 37.72 -6.85 -20.94
C CYS A 93 37.57 -7.01 -22.46
N SER A 94 36.69 -7.90 -22.94
CA SER A 94 36.42 -8.16 -24.37
C SER A 94 35.13 -7.50 -24.86
N LEU A 95 34.66 -6.46 -24.16
CA LEU A 95 33.50 -5.69 -24.57
C LEU A 95 33.67 -5.08 -25.96
N SER A 96 32.65 -5.23 -26.79
CA SER A 96 32.51 -4.56 -28.09
C SER A 96 31.11 -3.95 -28.20
N ALA A 97 30.88 -3.08 -29.19
CA ALA A 97 29.57 -2.49 -29.43
C ALA A 97 28.48 -3.55 -29.75
N GLU A 98 28.88 -4.72 -30.26
CA GLU A 98 27.99 -5.83 -30.60
C GLU A 98 27.78 -6.83 -29.45
N ASN A 99 28.57 -6.73 -28.38
CA ASN A 99 28.55 -7.64 -27.23
C ASN A 99 28.54 -6.86 -25.92
N LEU A 100 27.46 -6.13 -25.68
CA LEU A 100 27.23 -5.42 -24.42
C LEU A 100 26.63 -6.37 -23.37
N PRO A 101 27.03 -6.26 -22.09
CA PRO A 101 26.39 -6.99 -21.00
C PRO A 101 24.95 -6.52 -20.86
N VAL A 102 24.12 -7.38 -20.30
CA VAL A 102 22.67 -7.17 -20.20
C VAL A 102 22.37 -5.82 -19.54
N GLU A 103 23.09 -5.46 -18.48
CA GLU A 103 22.89 -4.21 -17.72
C GLU A 103 23.25 -2.91 -18.47
N LEU A 104 23.85 -3.01 -19.66
CA LEU A 104 24.20 -1.86 -20.51
C LEU A 104 23.31 -1.80 -21.75
N THR A 105 22.40 -2.75 -21.93
CA THR A 105 21.42 -2.71 -23.02
C THR A 105 20.38 -1.61 -22.76
N PRO A 106 19.77 -1.02 -23.81
CA PRO A 106 18.75 0.02 -23.62
C PRO A 106 17.53 -0.43 -22.82
N LEU A 107 17.19 -1.72 -22.86
CA LEU A 107 16.05 -2.29 -22.12
C LEU A 107 16.33 -2.43 -20.61
N ALA A 108 17.59 -2.34 -20.19
CA ALA A 108 18.04 -2.55 -18.82
C ALA A 108 18.13 -1.26 -18.00
N SER A 109 17.32 -0.24 -18.32
CA SER A 109 17.04 0.86 -17.38
C SER A 109 16.52 0.28 -16.06
N THR A 110 15.69 -0.76 -16.16
CA THR A 110 15.33 -1.67 -15.07
C THR A 110 15.79 -3.09 -15.37
N ILE A 111 16.47 -3.72 -14.42
CA ILE A 111 17.05 -5.07 -14.53
C ILE A 111 16.95 -5.80 -13.19
N GLU A 112 16.82 -7.13 -13.23
CA GLU A 112 16.92 -7.98 -12.04
C GLU A 112 18.17 -8.83 -12.02
N TYR A 113 18.86 -8.84 -10.89
CA TYR A 113 19.99 -9.72 -10.64
C TYR A 113 19.58 -10.85 -9.72
N VAL A 114 19.85 -12.10 -10.11
CA VAL A 114 19.77 -13.27 -9.24
C VAL A 114 21.14 -13.47 -8.60
N LEU A 115 21.26 -13.15 -7.31
CA LEU A 115 22.54 -13.08 -6.62
C LEU A 115 23.11 -14.46 -6.34
N LYS A 116 24.44 -14.60 -6.47
CA LYS A 116 25.14 -15.84 -6.14
C LYS A 116 25.37 -15.93 -4.64
N ARG A 117 24.67 -16.84 -3.97
CA ARG A 117 24.86 -17.12 -2.55
C ARG A 117 25.55 -18.47 -2.34
N GLN A 118 26.47 -18.53 -1.39
CA GLN A 118 27.19 -19.78 -1.05
C GLN A 118 26.27 -20.82 -0.40
N GLN A 119 25.23 -20.36 0.32
CA GLN A 119 24.21 -21.19 0.93
C GLN A 119 22.82 -20.66 0.55
N PRO A 120 21.84 -21.55 0.35
CA PRO A 120 20.46 -21.12 0.13
C PRO A 120 19.95 -20.39 1.38
N PRO A 121 19.22 -19.27 1.21
CA PRO A 121 18.61 -18.59 2.33
C PRO A 121 17.57 -19.50 3.02
N PRO A 122 17.21 -19.22 4.28
CA PRO A 122 16.19 -19.99 4.98
C PRO A 122 14.84 -20.00 4.23
N PRO A 123 14.09 -21.11 4.29
CA PRO A 123 12.72 -21.15 3.77
C PRO A 123 11.82 -20.12 4.47
N PRO A 124 10.78 -19.63 3.79
CA PRO A 124 9.83 -18.69 4.40
C PRO A 124 9.01 -19.38 5.50
N VAL A 125 8.78 -18.64 6.58
CA VAL A 125 7.94 -19.09 7.70
C VAL A 125 6.56 -18.41 7.61
N PHE A 126 5.49 -19.18 7.76
CA PHE A 126 4.13 -18.66 7.90
C PHE A 126 3.60 -19.10 9.26
N LEU A 127 3.23 -18.12 10.09
CA LEU A 127 2.78 -18.34 11.46
C LEU A 127 1.34 -17.85 11.59
N TYR A 128 0.40 -18.80 11.69
CA TYR A 128 -1.01 -18.48 11.89
C TYR A 128 -1.28 -18.17 13.35
N VAL A 129 -1.86 -17.01 13.62
CA VAL A 129 -2.26 -16.54 14.94
C VAL A 129 -3.78 -16.40 14.95
N ILE A 130 -4.46 -17.38 15.53
CA ILE A 130 -5.91 -17.56 15.41
C ILE A 130 -6.61 -17.22 16.72
N ASP A 131 -7.55 -16.28 16.66
CA ASP A 131 -8.46 -15.99 17.75
C ASP A 131 -9.48 -17.13 17.93
N LEU A 132 -9.70 -17.63 19.13
CA LEU A 132 -10.72 -18.67 19.39
C LEU A 132 -12.02 -18.10 19.97
N CYS A 133 -12.09 -16.81 20.29
CA CYS A 133 -13.27 -16.17 20.87
C CYS A 133 -14.33 -15.78 19.81
N GLN A 134 -14.54 -16.61 18.79
CA GLN A 134 -15.45 -16.34 17.67
C GLN A 134 -16.62 -17.34 17.64
N GLU A 135 -17.63 -17.05 16.82
CA GLU A 135 -18.76 -17.96 16.63
C GLU A 135 -18.32 -19.27 15.93
N PRO A 136 -18.96 -20.41 16.21
CA PRO A 136 -18.57 -21.70 15.64
C PRO A 136 -18.52 -21.73 14.11
N GLU A 137 -19.49 -21.09 13.45
CA GLU A 137 -19.58 -21.04 11.99
C GLU A 137 -18.44 -20.22 11.37
N ASP A 138 -18.05 -19.13 12.02
CA ASP A 138 -16.91 -18.29 11.60
C ASP A 138 -15.59 -19.03 11.76
N LEU A 139 -15.38 -19.70 12.90
CA LEU A 139 -14.17 -20.49 13.13
C LEU A 139 -14.10 -21.66 12.13
N GLN A 140 -15.22 -22.31 11.83
CA GLN A 140 -15.24 -23.40 10.85
C GLN A 140 -14.91 -22.89 9.44
N ALA A 141 -15.49 -21.78 9.00
CA ALA A 141 -15.16 -21.19 7.69
C ALA A 141 -13.69 -20.75 7.61
N LEU A 142 -13.13 -20.24 8.71
CA LEU A 142 -11.70 -19.92 8.81
C LEU A 142 -10.85 -21.19 8.68
N LYS A 143 -11.16 -22.25 9.42
CA LYS A 143 -10.45 -23.54 9.36
C LYS A 143 -10.41 -24.09 7.93
N ASP A 144 -11.55 -24.11 7.24
CA ASP A 144 -11.65 -24.59 5.86
C ASP A 144 -10.75 -23.77 4.91
N SER A 145 -10.73 -22.44 5.11
CA SER A 145 -9.90 -21.53 4.32
C SER A 145 -8.41 -21.75 4.58
N LEU A 146 -8.01 -21.96 5.84
CA LEU A 146 -6.63 -22.24 6.22
C LEU A 146 -6.14 -23.57 5.64
N ILE A 147 -6.93 -24.63 5.75
CA ILE A 147 -6.60 -25.95 5.20
C ILE A 147 -6.44 -25.85 3.68
N THR A 148 -7.39 -25.20 3.00
CA THR A 148 -7.32 -24.98 1.54
C THR A 148 -6.04 -24.24 1.15
N SER A 149 -5.65 -23.23 1.93
CA SER A 149 -4.47 -22.42 1.64
C SER A 149 -3.14 -23.17 1.74
N LEU A 150 -3.06 -24.30 2.47
CA LEU A 150 -1.80 -25.05 2.63
C LEU A 150 -1.18 -25.42 1.28
N SER A 151 -2.01 -25.81 0.31
CA SER A 151 -1.60 -26.13 -1.06
C SER A 151 -1.12 -24.94 -1.90
N LEU A 152 -1.41 -23.71 -1.45
CA LEU A 152 -1.06 -22.46 -2.14
C LEU A 152 0.28 -21.88 -1.69
N HIS A 153 0.87 -22.42 -0.62
CA HIS A 153 2.15 -21.96 -0.09
C HIS A 153 3.33 -22.33 -1.01
N PRO A 154 4.44 -21.57 -0.97
CA PRO A 154 5.62 -21.92 -1.74
C PRO A 154 6.22 -23.26 -1.26
N PRO A 155 6.84 -24.05 -2.17
CA PRO A 155 7.53 -25.28 -1.79
C PRO A 155 8.56 -25.04 -0.68
N GLY A 156 8.58 -25.91 0.32
CA GLY A 156 9.51 -25.81 1.46
C GLY A 156 9.12 -24.78 2.53
N ALA A 157 7.96 -24.13 2.42
CA ALA A 157 7.44 -23.25 3.47
C ALA A 157 7.33 -23.97 4.83
N LEU A 158 7.62 -23.25 5.89
CA LEU A 158 7.49 -23.74 7.26
C LEU A 158 6.23 -23.12 7.90
N ILE A 159 5.33 -23.96 8.42
CA ILE A 159 4.09 -23.53 9.04
C ILE A 159 4.15 -23.69 10.55
N GLY A 160 3.75 -22.64 11.25
CA GLY A 160 3.53 -22.66 12.70
C GLY A 160 2.11 -22.23 13.05
N LEU A 161 1.66 -22.63 14.25
CA LEU A 161 0.32 -22.34 14.74
C LEU A 161 0.33 -21.80 16.17
N ILE A 162 -0.32 -20.67 16.36
CA ILE A 162 -0.64 -20.08 17.65
C ILE A 162 -2.15 -19.84 17.70
N THR A 163 -2.78 -20.20 18.80
CA THR A 163 -4.20 -19.89 19.04
C THR A 163 -4.35 -19.13 20.34
N PHE A 164 -5.31 -18.22 20.44
CA PHE A 164 -5.48 -17.43 21.65
C PHE A 164 -6.94 -17.17 22.01
N ASP A 165 -7.19 -16.99 23.30
CA ASP A 165 -8.45 -16.54 23.88
C ASP A 165 -8.16 -15.62 25.07
N SER A 166 -8.36 -16.09 26.31
CA SER A 166 -7.86 -15.45 27.53
C SER A 166 -6.39 -15.78 27.82
N VAL A 167 -5.86 -16.80 27.14
CA VAL A 167 -4.44 -17.21 27.18
C VAL A 167 -3.90 -17.38 25.77
N VAL A 168 -2.58 -17.42 25.63
CA VAL A 168 -1.91 -17.69 24.35
C VAL A 168 -1.41 -19.13 24.33
N ASN A 169 -1.72 -19.87 23.27
CA ASN A 169 -1.33 -21.27 23.09
C ASN A 169 -0.36 -21.38 21.90
N VAL A 170 0.87 -21.82 22.14
CA VAL A 170 1.85 -22.14 21.09
C VAL A 170 1.82 -23.65 20.86
N HIS A 171 1.44 -24.09 19.66
CA HIS A 171 1.26 -25.51 19.36
C HIS A 171 2.59 -26.18 18.97
N GLU A 172 2.90 -27.31 19.61
CA GLU A 172 3.96 -28.21 19.19
C GLU A 172 3.36 -29.21 18.20
N LEU A 173 3.61 -28.98 16.92
CA LEU A 173 2.92 -29.67 15.83
C LEU A 173 3.48 -31.08 15.57
N LYS A 174 4.74 -31.35 15.91
CA LYS A 174 5.34 -32.69 15.81
C LYS A 174 5.24 -33.43 17.14
N PHE A 175 4.04 -33.94 17.44
CA PHE A 175 3.81 -34.73 18.65
C PHE A 175 2.93 -35.93 18.33
N GLU A 176 3.50 -37.14 18.38
CA GLU A 176 2.80 -38.37 17.96
C GLU A 176 1.68 -38.79 18.91
N SER A 177 1.77 -38.46 20.20
CA SER A 177 0.85 -38.95 21.24
C SER A 177 -0.40 -38.07 21.45
N GLY A 178 -0.71 -37.14 20.53
CA GLY A 178 -1.89 -36.27 20.60
C GLY A 178 -1.59 -34.81 20.27
N PHE A 179 -2.25 -33.87 20.95
CA PHE A 179 -2.00 -32.44 20.78
C PHE A 179 -1.26 -31.88 22.00
N LYS A 180 -0.11 -31.23 21.77
CA LYS A 180 0.67 -30.58 22.81
C LYS A 180 0.79 -29.09 22.52
N LYS A 181 0.55 -28.27 23.55
CA LYS A 181 0.64 -26.81 23.44
C LYS A 181 1.24 -26.20 24.70
N TYR A 182 2.00 -25.12 24.52
CA TYR A 182 2.55 -24.30 25.60
C TYR A 182 1.62 -23.13 25.85
N VAL A 183 1.21 -22.94 27.11
CA VAL A 183 0.23 -21.92 27.49
C VAL A 183 0.92 -20.77 28.21
N PHE A 184 0.76 -19.56 27.68
CA PHE A 184 1.29 -18.32 28.25
C PHE A 184 0.15 -17.43 28.74
N SER A 185 0.35 -16.77 29.87
CA SER A 185 -0.59 -15.76 30.37
C SER A 185 -0.64 -14.57 29.40
N GLY A 186 -1.86 -14.12 29.05
CA GLY A 186 -2.03 -12.89 28.26
C GLY A 186 -2.00 -11.59 29.06
N SER A 187 -1.84 -11.66 30.39
CA SER A 187 -1.95 -10.48 31.27
C SER A 187 -0.78 -9.50 31.20
N LYS A 188 0.38 -9.92 30.68
CA LYS A 188 1.61 -9.13 30.64
C LYS A 188 2.40 -9.35 29.36
N GLU A 189 3.23 -8.38 29.02
CA GLU A 189 4.28 -8.54 28.00
C GLU A 189 5.39 -9.43 28.58
N HIS A 190 5.86 -10.40 27.80
CA HIS A 190 6.90 -11.35 28.22
C HIS A 190 8.27 -10.96 27.65
N GLU A 191 9.34 -11.29 28.39
CA GLU A 191 10.71 -11.14 27.89
C GLU A 191 10.98 -12.18 26.79
N SER A 192 11.54 -11.78 25.64
CA SER A 192 11.70 -12.68 24.47
C SER A 192 12.55 -13.91 24.80
N VAL A 193 13.70 -13.69 25.42
CA VAL A 193 14.62 -14.76 25.83
C VAL A 193 13.98 -15.73 26.82
N GLU A 194 13.09 -15.26 27.70
CA GLU A 194 12.40 -16.12 28.67
C GLU A 194 11.38 -17.03 27.99
N VAL A 195 10.59 -16.48 27.05
CA VAL A 195 9.67 -17.28 26.22
C VAL A 195 10.45 -18.34 25.45
N GLN A 196 11.58 -17.97 24.84
CA GLN A 196 12.43 -18.90 24.11
C GLN A 196 12.98 -20.03 25.00
N LYS A 197 13.36 -19.74 26.24
CA LYS A 197 13.79 -20.78 27.20
C LYS A 197 12.67 -21.74 27.54
N GLN A 198 11.46 -21.24 27.80
CA GLN A 198 10.29 -22.06 28.12
C GLN A 198 9.87 -22.96 26.93
N LEU A 199 10.02 -22.47 25.71
CA LEU A 199 9.80 -23.25 24.48
C LEU A 199 10.96 -24.22 24.17
N GLY A 200 12.12 -24.05 24.80
CA GLY A 200 13.32 -24.86 24.56
C GLY A 200 14.05 -24.49 23.26
N ILE A 201 13.92 -23.26 22.78
CA ILE A 201 14.53 -22.76 21.52
C ILE A 201 15.59 -21.68 21.74
N PHE A 202 15.90 -21.35 22.99
CA PHE A 202 16.90 -20.34 23.31
C PHE A 202 18.26 -20.63 22.65
N GLY A 203 18.83 -19.60 22.01
CA GLY A 203 20.11 -19.69 21.29
C GLY A 203 20.01 -20.28 19.88
N ASN A 204 18.84 -20.76 19.44
CA ASN A 204 18.67 -21.25 18.07
C ASN A 204 18.77 -20.11 17.04
N CYS A 205 18.49 -18.87 17.42
CA CYS A 205 18.67 -17.68 16.58
C CYS A 205 20.11 -17.46 16.05
N GLN A 206 21.11 -18.15 16.63
CA GLN A 206 22.50 -18.14 16.17
C GLN A 206 22.86 -19.32 15.25
N LYS A 207 21.99 -20.32 15.15
CA LYS A 207 22.18 -21.53 14.34
C LYS A 207 21.52 -21.37 12.98
N THR A 208 22.03 -22.08 11.97
CA THR A 208 21.43 -22.06 10.63
C THR A 208 20.13 -22.88 10.61
N TRP A 209 19.27 -22.61 9.63
CA TRP A 209 18.03 -23.37 9.45
C TRP A 209 18.29 -24.85 9.18
N ILE A 210 19.37 -25.20 8.46
CA ILE A 210 19.78 -26.59 8.18
C ILE A 210 20.09 -27.32 9.50
N GLN A 211 20.87 -26.69 10.38
CA GLN A 211 21.16 -27.26 11.71
C GLN A 211 19.90 -27.47 12.54
N GLN A 212 18.93 -26.55 12.45
CA GLN A 212 17.65 -26.70 13.12
C GLN A 212 16.81 -27.84 12.54
N PHE A 213 16.80 -28.00 11.23
CA PHE A 213 16.09 -29.07 10.55
C PHE A 213 16.65 -30.46 10.92
N GLU A 214 17.98 -30.59 11.00
CA GLU A 214 18.67 -31.84 11.35
C GLU A 214 18.56 -32.20 12.85
N THR A 215 18.31 -31.22 13.71
CA THR A 215 18.18 -31.46 15.16
C THR A 215 16.78 -32.00 15.47
N GLN A 216 16.69 -33.20 16.07
CA GLN A 216 15.39 -33.84 16.39
C GLN A 216 14.42 -32.95 17.21
N ASN A 217 14.94 -32.11 18.11
CA ASN A 217 14.18 -31.14 18.91
C ASN A 217 14.52 -29.68 18.55
N GLY A 218 14.94 -29.43 17.30
CA GLY A 218 15.13 -28.08 16.79
C GLY A 218 13.82 -27.30 16.72
N THR A 219 13.89 -25.99 16.45
CA THR A 219 12.65 -25.20 16.28
C THR A 219 11.85 -25.71 15.07
N ILE A 220 12.55 -26.02 13.99
CA ILE A 220 12.02 -26.74 12.83
C ILE A 220 11.78 -28.19 13.25
N ASN A 221 10.70 -28.80 12.77
CA ASN A 221 10.22 -30.11 13.21
C ASN A 221 9.68 -30.14 14.64
N LYS A 222 9.55 -29.00 15.34
CA LYS A 222 8.84 -28.93 16.64
C LYS A 222 7.67 -27.97 16.58
N PHE A 223 7.94 -26.71 16.28
CA PHE A 223 6.95 -25.64 16.19
C PHE A 223 6.68 -25.18 14.76
N LEU A 224 7.69 -25.33 13.88
CA LEU A 224 7.64 -24.93 12.49
C LEU A 224 7.80 -26.18 11.61
N LEU A 225 6.70 -26.62 11.00
CA LEU A 225 6.66 -27.84 10.21
C LEU A 225 6.80 -27.56 8.71
N PRO A 226 7.64 -28.32 7.98
CA PRO A 226 7.80 -28.15 6.55
C PRO A 226 6.62 -28.72 5.77
N LEU A 227 5.95 -27.91 4.95
CA LEU A 227 4.85 -28.38 4.08
C LEU A 227 5.31 -29.36 2.99
N SER A 228 6.60 -29.42 2.69
CA SER A 228 7.14 -30.40 1.74
C SER A 228 7.09 -31.85 2.26
N ASP A 229 6.80 -32.06 3.55
CA ASP A 229 6.65 -33.38 4.16
C ASP A 229 5.15 -33.69 4.34
N SER A 230 4.69 -34.79 3.75
CA SER A 230 3.27 -35.20 3.80
C SER A 230 2.79 -35.50 5.21
N ASP A 231 3.67 -36.04 6.07
CA ASP A 231 3.30 -36.30 7.47
C ASP A 231 3.11 -35.00 8.22
N ALA A 232 3.95 -34.00 7.93
CA ALA A 232 3.85 -32.67 8.50
C ALA A 232 2.58 -31.94 8.05
N GLU A 233 2.24 -31.98 6.76
CA GLU A 233 0.99 -31.43 6.22
C GLU A 233 -0.24 -32.07 6.88
N PHE A 234 -0.22 -33.39 7.05
CA PHE A 234 -1.28 -34.11 7.77
C PHE A 234 -1.41 -33.65 9.22
N GLN A 235 -0.30 -33.49 9.95
CA GLN A 235 -0.35 -32.99 11.34
C GLN A 235 -0.87 -31.55 11.43
N ILE A 236 -0.47 -30.67 10.51
CA ILE A 236 -0.97 -29.28 10.45
C ILE A 236 -2.49 -29.30 10.23
N THR A 237 -2.95 -30.04 9.22
CA THR A 237 -4.38 -30.17 8.88
C THR A 237 -5.17 -30.70 10.06
N LYS A 238 -4.75 -31.83 10.63
CA LYS A 238 -5.38 -32.44 11.81
C LYS A 238 -5.46 -31.47 12.99
N THR A 239 -4.41 -30.66 13.22
CA THR A 239 -4.40 -29.67 14.30
C THR A 239 -5.42 -28.56 14.03
N ILE A 240 -5.46 -28.02 12.80
CA ILE A 240 -6.43 -27.00 12.41
C ILE A 240 -7.87 -27.53 12.51
N GLU A 241 -8.15 -28.74 12.02
CA GLU A 241 -9.46 -29.39 12.10
C GLU A 241 -9.93 -29.57 13.55
N SER A 242 -9.00 -29.85 14.46
CA SER A 242 -9.28 -30.04 15.89
C SER A 242 -9.57 -28.75 16.67
N LEU A 243 -9.39 -27.58 16.05
CA LEU A 243 -9.64 -26.30 16.72
C LEU A 243 -11.13 -26.13 17.06
N GLU A 244 -11.36 -25.70 18.30
CA GLU A 244 -12.67 -25.42 18.88
C GLU A 244 -12.72 -23.97 19.37
N CYS A 245 -13.91 -23.38 19.37
CA CYS A 245 -14.12 -22.08 19.98
C CYS A 245 -13.79 -22.09 21.47
N SER A 246 -13.48 -20.91 21.99
CA SER A 246 -13.17 -20.73 23.40
C SER A 246 -14.32 -21.21 24.28
N LYS A 247 -13.99 -22.00 25.31
CA LYS A 247 -14.95 -22.56 26.29
C LYS A 247 -15.14 -21.66 27.50
N TRP A 248 -14.48 -20.50 27.55
CA TRP A 248 -14.62 -19.56 28.66
C TRP A 248 -16.02 -18.95 28.66
N ILE A 249 -16.69 -18.97 29.81
CA ILE A 249 -18.03 -18.39 29.97
C ILE A 249 -17.91 -16.87 29.89
N VAL A 250 -18.66 -16.26 28.96
CA VAL A 250 -18.79 -14.81 28.84
C VAL A 250 -20.02 -14.36 29.64
N PRO A 251 -19.85 -13.57 30.71
CA PRO A 251 -20.99 -13.06 31.46
C PRO A 251 -21.89 -12.17 30.60
N SER A 252 -23.19 -12.13 30.92
CA SER A 252 -24.10 -11.18 30.28
C SER A 252 -23.59 -9.74 30.42
N GLY A 253 -23.75 -8.93 29.36
CA GLY A 253 -23.25 -7.56 29.33
C GLY A 253 -21.73 -7.42 29.14
N HIS A 254 -21.02 -8.51 28.81
CA HIS A 254 -19.58 -8.50 28.59
C HIS A 254 -19.18 -9.08 27.22
N ARG A 255 -18.04 -8.62 26.71
CA ARG A 255 -17.27 -9.20 25.61
C ARG A 255 -16.41 -10.34 26.14
N ALA A 256 -16.02 -11.25 25.25
CA ALA A 256 -15.00 -12.25 25.55
C ALA A 256 -13.66 -11.59 25.93
N VAL A 257 -12.89 -12.27 26.79
CA VAL A 257 -11.50 -11.90 27.10
C VAL A 257 -10.63 -12.32 25.93
N ARG A 258 -10.04 -11.36 25.21
CA ARG A 258 -9.13 -11.57 24.07
C ARG A 258 -7.78 -10.92 24.35
N VAL A 259 -6.71 -11.71 24.24
CA VAL A 259 -5.33 -11.28 24.51
C VAL A 259 -4.49 -11.13 23.23
N THR A 260 -5.07 -10.52 22.19
CA THR A 260 -4.47 -10.36 20.85
C THR A 260 -3.05 -9.80 20.89
N GLY A 261 -2.82 -8.74 21.66
CA GLY A 261 -1.49 -8.13 21.76
C GLY A 261 -0.45 -9.05 22.39
N ALA A 262 -0.83 -9.83 23.40
CA ALA A 262 0.05 -10.86 23.97
C ALA A 262 0.32 -12.00 22.97
N ALA A 263 -0.69 -12.42 22.19
CA ALA A 263 -0.53 -13.46 21.18
C ALA A 263 0.48 -13.05 20.10
N LEU A 264 0.36 -11.84 19.57
CA LEU A 264 1.32 -11.27 18.61
C LEU A 264 2.72 -11.09 19.22
N SER A 265 2.81 -10.69 20.49
CA SER A 265 4.09 -10.60 21.20
C SER A 265 4.76 -11.97 21.30
N ILE A 266 4.05 -13.01 21.73
CA ILE A 266 4.59 -14.38 21.82
C ILE A 266 4.98 -14.91 20.44
N ALA A 267 4.16 -14.65 19.42
CA ALA A 267 4.46 -15.01 18.03
C ALA A 267 5.80 -14.42 17.57
N SER A 268 6.05 -13.14 17.89
CA SER A 268 7.33 -12.50 17.58
C SER A 268 8.52 -13.14 18.33
N CYS A 269 8.32 -13.58 19.58
CA CYS A 269 9.38 -14.25 20.35
C CYS A 269 9.72 -15.63 19.79
N LEU A 270 8.71 -16.37 19.29
CA LEU A 270 8.92 -17.64 18.59
C LEU A 270 9.74 -17.43 17.31
N VAL A 271 9.40 -16.42 16.50
CA VAL A 271 10.13 -16.10 15.28
C VAL A 271 11.57 -15.68 15.58
N GLU A 272 11.78 -14.79 16.56
CA GLU A 272 13.13 -14.34 16.95
C GLU A 272 14.04 -15.49 17.37
N GLY A 273 13.48 -16.46 18.10
CA GLY A 273 14.21 -17.63 18.59
C GLY A 273 14.30 -18.78 17.60
N ALA A 274 13.73 -18.67 16.39
CA ALA A 274 13.60 -19.81 15.50
C ALA A 274 14.95 -20.30 14.94
N PHE A 275 15.61 -19.45 14.17
CA PHE A 275 16.93 -19.67 13.56
C PHE A 275 17.49 -18.36 12.97
N SER A 276 18.77 -18.34 12.63
CA SER A 276 19.41 -17.18 12.01
C SER A 276 18.78 -16.84 10.65
N GLN A 277 18.55 -15.53 10.41
CA GLN A 277 17.96 -14.98 9.18
C GLN A 277 16.55 -15.51 8.86
N CYS A 278 15.80 -15.91 9.91
CA CYS A 278 14.39 -16.27 9.79
C CYS A 278 13.59 -15.09 9.23
N ALA A 279 12.82 -15.35 8.16
CA ALA A 279 11.91 -14.39 7.58
C ALA A 279 10.49 -14.96 7.65
N ALA A 280 9.63 -14.32 8.44
CA ALA A 280 8.30 -14.84 8.71
C ALA A 280 7.16 -13.91 8.27
N LYS A 281 6.02 -14.50 7.96
CA LYS A 281 4.71 -13.85 7.86
C LYS A 281 3.86 -14.31 9.03
N ILE A 282 3.54 -13.38 9.92
CA ILE A 282 2.61 -13.63 11.03
C ILE A 282 1.23 -13.21 10.55
N THR A 283 0.31 -14.15 10.38
CA THR A 283 -1.05 -13.85 9.92
C THR A 283 -2.00 -13.93 11.10
N LEU A 284 -2.52 -12.77 11.51
CA LEU A 284 -3.52 -12.63 12.55
C LEU A 284 -4.93 -12.76 11.97
N PHE A 285 -5.71 -13.67 12.53
CA PHE A 285 -7.14 -13.77 12.29
C PHE A 285 -7.89 -13.32 13.55
N ALA A 286 -8.41 -12.08 13.53
CA ALA A 286 -9.06 -11.45 14.67
C ALA A 286 -10.59 -11.46 14.51
N GLY A 287 -11.29 -12.02 15.50
CA GLY A 287 -12.77 -12.06 15.55
C GLY A 287 -13.38 -11.01 16.50
N GLY A 288 -12.60 -10.00 16.87
CA GLY A 288 -13.01 -8.94 17.80
C GLY A 288 -11.82 -8.16 18.38
N PRO A 289 -12.08 -7.13 19.21
CA PRO A 289 -11.03 -6.28 19.77
C PRO A 289 -10.23 -6.98 20.87
N CYS A 290 -8.96 -6.61 21.04
CA CYS A 290 -8.16 -7.01 22.20
C CYS A 290 -8.78 -6.41 23.48
N THR A 291 -9.28 -7.24 24.40
CA THR A 291 -10.00 -6.77 25.60
C THR A 291 -9.21 -6.89 26.89
N PHE A 292 -8.03 -7.48 26.85
CA PHE A 292 -7.19 -7.68 28.04
C PHE A 292 -5.70 -7.76 27.69
N GLY A 293 -4.86 -7.34 28.64
CA GLY A 293 -3.41 -7.42 28.52
C GLY A 293 -2.79 -6.30 27.66
N PRO A 294 -1.53 -6.48 27.20
CA PRO A 294 -0.87 -5.54 26.31
C PRO A 294 -1.66 -5.30 25.02
N GLY A 295 -1.70 -4.06 24.54
CA GLY A 295 -2.43 -3.71 23.31
C GLY A 295 -3.96 -3.72 23.42
N MET A 296 -4.51 -3.66 24.63
CA MET A 296 -5.96 -3.60 24.89
C MET A 296 -6.64 -2.41 24.19
N ILE A 297 -7.73 -2.64 23.49
CA ILE A 297 -8.47 -1.65 22.70
C ILE A 297 -9.65 -1.09 23.51
N VAL A 298 -10.36 -1.97 24.22
CA VAL A 298 -11.57 -1.68 25.00
C VAL A 298 -11.67 -2.68 26.16
N GLY A 299 -12.31 -2.33 27.28
CA GLY A 299 -12.61 -3.29 28.34
C GLY A 299 -13.66 -4.33 27.93
N THR A 300 -13.86 -5.32 28.80
CA THR A 300 -14.84 -6.40 28.58
C THR A 300 -16.28 -5.92 28.74
N GLU A 301 -16.57 -4.91 29.56
CA GLU A 301 -17.94 -4.45 29.77
C GLU A 301 -18.53 -3.80 28.51
N LEU A 302 -19.69 -4.26 28.03
CA LEU A 302 -20.35 -3.70 26.84
C LEU A 302 -20.81 -2.24 27.03
N LYS A 303 -20.97 -1.82 28.29
CA LYS A 303 -21.27 -0.42 28.64
C LYS A 303 -20.10 0.53 28.31
N GLU A 304 -18.89 0.00 28.18
CA GLU A 304 -17.75 0.74 27.62
C GLU A 304 -17.79 0.58 26.09
N PRO A 305 -18.09 1.68 25.35
CA PRO A 305 -18.11 1.62 23.89
C PRO A 305 -16.70 1.50 23.33
N ILE A 306 -16.59 0.92 22.13
CA ILE A 306 -15.35 0.98 21.36
C ILE A 306 -15.19 2.43 20.86
N ARG A 307 -13.97 2.96 20.95
CA ARG A 307 -13.66 4.35 20.57
C ARG A 307 -14.14 4.68 19.14
N SER A 308 -14.66 5.89 18.98
CA SER A 308 -14.93 6.57 17.71
C SER A 308 -13.82 7.58 17.36
N HIS A 309 -13.84 8.16 16.16
CA HIS A 309 -12.96 9.29 15.81
C HIS A 309 -13.09 10.46 16.79
N ASN A 310 -14.34 10.80 17.15
CA ASN A 310 -14.61 11.87 18.12
C ASN A 310 -13.95 11.60 19.49
N ASP A 311 -13.89 10.35 19.93
CA ASP A 311 -13.24 10.00 21.21
C ASP A 311 -11.72 10.13 21.14
N ILE A 312 -11.14 9.83 19.97
CA ILE A 312 -9.71 9.96 19.72
C ILE A 312 -9.32 11.45 19.67
N ASP A 313 -10.07 12.25 18.91
CA ASP A 313 -9.84 13.69 18.74
C ASP A 313 -9.96 14.46 20.06
N LYS A 314 -10.98 14.13 20.86
CA LYS A 314 -11.17 14.71 22.22
C LYS A 314 -10.24 14.11 23.27
N ALA A 315 -9.38 13.18 22.88
CA ALA A 315 -8.50 12.42 23.77
C ALA A 315 -9.23 11.71 24.94
N SER A 316 -10.50 11.34 24.75
CA SER A 316 -11.30 10.55 25.71
C SER A 316 -11.13 9.04 25.51
N ALA A 317 -10.55 8.59 24.40
CA ALA A 317 -10.23 7.18 24.15
C ALA A 317 -9.13 6.65 25.10
N LYS A 318 -9.55 6.07 26.23
CA LYS A 318 -8.69 5.68 27.37
C LYS A 318 -7.49 4.80 27.00
N HIS A 319 -7.67 3.88 26.06
CA HIS A 319 -6.67 2.85 25.75
C HIS A 319 -5.80 3.19 24.52
N TYR A 320 -6.28 4.08 23.66
CA TYR A 320 -5.73 4.34 22.32
C TYR A 320 -4.21 4.57 22.32
N LYS A 321 -3.73 5.57 23.09
CA LYS A 321 -2.31 5.97 23.08
C LYS A 321 -1.37 4.83 23.52
N LYS A 322 -1.76 4.06 24.54
CA LYS A 322 -0.95 2.94 25.05
C LYS A 322 -0.90 1.80 24.03
N SER A 323 -2.00 1.53 23.36
CA SER A 323 -2.11 0.42 22.40
C SER A 323 -1.40 0.72 21.09
N VAL A 324 -1.53 1.93 20.56
CA VAL A 324 -0.72 2.39 19.40
C VAL A 324 0.78 2.27 19.71
N ALA A 325 1.22 2.70 20.90
CA ALA A 325 2.63 2.62 21.28
C ALA A 325 3.12 1.17 21.35
N PHE A 326 2.31 0.26 21.90
CA PHE A 326 2.61 -1.17 21.98
C PHE A 326 2.75 -1.81 20.58
N TYR A 327 1.77 -1.63 19.70
CA TYR A 327 1.82 -2.23 18.36
C TYR A 327 2.91 -1.60 17.47
N LYS A 328 3.21 -0.30 17.63
CA LYS A 328 4.34 0.35 16.94
C LYS A 328 5.70 -0.15 17.42
N LYS A 329 5.82 -0.48 18.71
CA LYS A 329 7.02 -1.14 19.28
C LYS A 329 7.20 -2.51 18.64
N LEU A 330 6.15 -3.31 18.57
CA LEU A 330 6.17 -4.63 17.95
C LEU A 330 6.50 -4.57 16.44
N ALA A 331 5.97 -3.57 15.72
CA ALA A 331 6.34 -3.32 14.32
C ALA A 331 7.82 -2.95 14.15
N SER A 332 8.38 -2.16 15.07
CA SER A 332 9.82 -1.84 15.06
C SER A 332 10.70 -3.09 15.26
N LYS A 333 10.26 -3.99 16.15
CA LYS A 333 10.87 -5.31 16.37
C LYS A 333 10.82 -6.16 15.09
N ALA A 334 9.67 -6.17 14.40
CA ALA A 334 9.44 -6.90 13.16
C ALA A 334 10.43 -6.54 12.03
N ALA A 335 10.73 -5.24 11.90
CA ALA A 335 11.68 -4.71 10.93
C ALA A 335 13.16 -4.89 11.33
N GLY A 336 13.45 -5.53 12.48
CA GLY A 336 14.81 -5.71 13.00
C GLY A 336 15.45 -4.41 13.50
N ILE A 337 14.66 -3.37 13.78
CA ILE A 337 15.16 -2.06 14.24
C ILE A 337 15.34 -2.07 15.75
N LYS A 338 16.60 -2.12 16.19
CA LYS A 338 16.99 -2.16 17.61
C LYS A 338 17.15 -0.72 18.15
N LYS A 339 16.08 -0.18 18.75
CA LYS A 339 16.08 1.19 19.32
C LYS A 339 16.66 1.29 20.73
N ASP A 340 16.44 0.27 21.56
CA ASP A 340 16.92 0.24 22.95
C ASP A 340 17.46 -1.16 23.28
N ILE A 341 18.74 -1.22 23.68
CA ILE A 341 19.44 -2.47 24.05
C ILE A 341 18.93 -3.02 25.40
N LYS A 342 18.20 -2.22 26.17
CA LYS A 342 17.61 -2.63 27.45
C LYS A 342 16.21 -3.24 27.31
N ASP A 343 15.62 -3.20 26.11
CA ASP A 343 14.28 -3.70 25.88
C ASP A 343 14.27 -5.24 25.82
N LYS A 344 13.98 -5.86 26.95
CA LYS A 344 13.96 -7.32 27.10
C LYS A 344 12.84 -8.03 26.33
N SER A 345 11.89 -7.28 25.75
CA SER A 345 10.90 -7.85 24.84
C SER A 345 11.49 -8.23 23.47
N ILE A 346 12.75 -7.86 23.21
CA ILE A 346 13.48 -8.11 21.97
C ILE A 346 14.68 -9.01 22.28
N ASP A 347 14.94 -9.99 21.42
CA ASP A 347 16.20 -10.74 21.45
C ASP A 347 17.23 -10.04 20.56
N HIS A 348 18.16 -9.32 21.18
CA HIS A 348 19.21 -8.59 20.46
C HIS A 348 20.19 -9.50 19.70
N ALA A 349 20.24 -10.80 19.97
CA ALA A 349 21.03 -11.74 19.17
C ALA A 349 20.31 -12.15 17.88
N SER A 350 18.98 -11.96 17.80
CA SER A 350 18.21 -12.34 16.63
C SER A 350 18.50 -11.44 15.43
N THR A 351 18.53 -12.09 14.26
CA THR A 351 18.60 -11.48 12.92
C THR A 351 17.30 -11.69 12.15
N SER A 352 16.26 -12.18 12.84
CA SER A 352 14.98 -12.49 12.24
C SER A 352 14.22 -11.21 11.88
N ILE A 353 13.43 -11.31 10.83
CA ILE A 353 12.48 -10.29 10.43
C ILE A 353 11.11 -10.93 10.27
N PHE A 354 10.06 -10.14 10.41
CA PHE A 354 8.74 -10.61 10.09
C PHE A 354 7.83 -9.50 9.59
N SER A 355 6.82 -9.90 8.85
CA SER A 355 5.67 -9.06 8.51
C SER A 355 4.44 -9.55 9.26
N VAL A 356 3.45 -8.66 9.39
CA VAL A 356 2.18 -9.00 10.04
C VAL A 356 1.03 -8.72 9.08
N ASP A 357 0.37 -9.78 8.68
CA ASP A 357 -0.88 -9.73 7.93
C ASP A 357 -2.04 -9.75 8.94
N ILE A 358 -3.05 -8.89 8.77
CA ILE A 358 -4.20 -8.79 9.66
C ILE A 358 -5.48 -9.01 8.85
N PHE A 359 -6.19 -10.08 9.18
CA PHE A 359 -7.54 -10.36 8.69
C PHE A 359 -8.52 -10.21 9.86
N ALA A 360 -9.37 -9.19 9.79
CA ALA A 360 -10.47 -9.00 10.73
C ALA A 360 -11.76 -9.55 10.13
N GLY A 361 -12.40 -10.47 10.87
CA GLY A 361 -13.72 -11.02 10.57
C GLY A 361 -14.65 -10.70 11.73
N CYS A 362 -15.16 -9.47 11.78
CA CYS A 362 -16.03 -9.01 12.86
C CYS A 362 -16.96 -7.89 12.35
N TYR A 363 -18.22 -7.93 12.77
CA TYR A 363 -19.21 -6.89 12.47
C TYR A 363 -18.94 -5.54 13.15
N ASP A 364 -18.12 -5.53 14.20
CA ASP A 364 -17.71 -4.31 14.92
C ASP A 364 -16.17 -4.19 14.88
N GLN A 365 -15.63 -3.08 15.37
CA GLN A 365 -14.21 -2.75 15.28
C GLN A 365 -13.33 -3.73 16.09
N THR A 366 -12.23 -4.18 15.49
CA THR A 366 -11.27 -5.11 16.12
C THR A 366 -10.03 -4.40 16.67
N GLY A 367 -9.91 -3.08 16.50
CA GLY A 367 -8.72 -2.32 16.87
C GLY A 367 -7.66 -2.26 15.78
N ILE A 368 -8.09 -2.38 14.51
CA ILE A 368 -7.22 -2.19 13.35
C ILE A 368 -6.54 -0.83 13.39
N TYR A 369 -7.24 0.21 13.83
CA TYR A 369 -6.66 1.54 13.91
C TYR A 369 -5.40 1.53 14.80
N GLU A 370 -5.39 0.89 15.97
CA GLU A 370 -4.20 0.77 16.81
C GLU A 370 -3.14 -0.19 16.27
N MET A 371 -3.58 -1.26 15.58
CA MET A 371 -2.70 -2.31 15.06
C MET A 371 -2.07 -1.97 13.70
N ARG A 372 -2.57 -0.96 12.97
CA ARG A 372 -2.19 -0.64 11.58
C ARG A 372 -0.69 -0.56 11.34
N SER A 373 0.08 -0.10 12.34
CA SER A 373 1.55 -0.03 12.24
C SER A 373 2.21 -1.39 11.99
N LEU A 374 1.60 -2.48 12.44
CA LEU A 374 2.10 -3.84 12.22
C LEU A 374 2.12 -4.19 10.73
N ALA A 375 1.04 -3.88 10.01
CA ALA A 375 0.97 -4.10 8.56
C ALA A 375 1.74 -2.99 7.82
N ASN A 376 1.44 -1.71 8.10
CA ASN A 376 1.98 -0.56 7.37
C ASN A 376 3.51 -0.48 7.44
N LEU A 377 4.14 -0.77 8.58
CA LEU A 377 5.61 -0.66 8.69
C LEU A 377 6.35 -1.92 8.26
N THR A 378 5.64 -3.02 7.98
CA THR A 378 6.28 -4.30 7.61
C THR A 378 5.93 -4.78 6.21
N GLY A 379 5.03 -4.10 5.50
CA GLY A 379 4.55 -4.52 4.18
C GLY A 379 3.54 -5.66 4.23
N GLY A 380 2.92 -5.87 5.39
CA GLY A 380 1.85 -6.85 5.55
C GLY A 380 0.54 -6.39 4.90
N VAL A 381 -0.42 -7.30 4.83
CA VAL A 381 -1.78 -7.07 4.34
C VAL A 381 -2.71 -6.71 5.48
N LEU A 382 -3.68 -5.85 5.23
CA LEU A 382 -4.77 -5.53 6.15
C LEU A 382 -6.10 -5.66 5.41
N VAL A 383 -6.94 -6.59 5.85
CA VAL A 383 -8.30 -6.83 5.30
C VAL A 383 -9.31 -6.78 6.44
N VAL A 384 -10.35 -5.96 6.27
CA VAL A 384 -11.45 -5.83 7.23
C VAL A 384 -12.73 -6.36 6.58
N THR A 385 -13.37 -7.32 7.24
CA THR A 385 -14.61 -7.98 6.78
C THR A 385 -15.55 -8.20 7.95
N ASP A 386 -16.83 -8.36 7.65
CA ASP A 386 -17.86 -8.60 8.67
C ASP A 386 -17.71 -9.99 9.34
N SER A 387 -17.18 -10.97 8.60
CA SER A 387 -17.08 -12.37 9.03
C SER A 387 -16.14 -13.16 8.11
N PHE A 388 -15.52 -14.21 8.65
CA PHE A 388 -14.69 -15.15 7.88
C PHE A 388 -15.50 -16.07 6.94
N GLN A 389 -16.83 -16.05 7.00
CA GLN A 389 -17.69 -16.76 6.05
C GLN A 389 -17.78 -16.05 4.69
N THR A 390 -17.50 -14.73 4.67
CA THR A 390 -17.71 -13.88 3.50
C THR A 390 -16.78 -14.24 2.34
N SER A 391 -17.26 -14.06 1.10
CA SER A 391 -16.43 -14.19 -0.11
C SER A 391 -15.30 -13.17 -0.14
N ILE A 392 -15.52 -11.97 0.42
CA ILE A 392 -14.50 -10.92 0.55
C ILE A 392 -13.29 -11.45 1.33
N PHE A 393 -13.52 -12.06 2.49
CA PHE A 393 -12.43 -12.66 3.27
C PHE A 393 -11.74 -13.77 2.49
N LYS A 394 -12.50 -14.77 2.03
CA LYS A 394 -11.94 -15.97 1.38
C LYS A 394 -11.10 -15.62 0.16
N ASN A 395 -11.66 -14.83 -0.76
CA ASN A 395 -10.96 -14.47 -1.99
C ASN A 395 -9.78 -13.54 -1.72
N SER A 396 -9.89 -12.60 -0.77
CA SER A 396 -8.75 -11.75 -0.40
C SER A 396 -7.65 -12.58 0.26
N PHE A 397 -7.99 -13.51 1.15
CA PHE A 397 -7.00 -14.39 1.78
C PHE A 397 -6.26 -15.25 0.75
N PHE A 398 -7.00 -15.88 -0.18
CA PHE A 398 -6.38 -16.65 -1.27
C PHE A 398 -5.59 -15.77 -2.24
N GLY A 399 -6.03 -14.54 -2.48
CA GLY A 399 -5.34 -13.57 -3.35
C GLY A 399 -3.94 -13.21 -2.87
N VAL A 400 -3.63 -13.37 -1.57
CA VAL A 400 -2.25 -13.21 -1.05
C VAL A 400 -1.28 -14.24 -1.64
N PHE A 401 -1.80 -15.38 -2.11
CA PHE A 401 -1.04 -16.48 -2.70
C PHE A 401 -1.08 -16.49 -4.23
N ASN A 402 -1.58 -15.43 -4.87
CA ASN A 402 -1.50 -15.28 -6.32
C ASN A 402 -0.07 -15.46 -6.80
N LYS A 403 0.10 -16.18 -7.90
CA LYS A 403 1.41 -16.61 -8.38
C LYS A 403 2.01 -15.59 -9.33
N ASP A 404 3.33 -15.52 -9.32
CA ASP A 404 4.16 -14.87 -10.34
C ASP A 404 4.28 -15.73 -11.60
N ASP A 405 4.99 -15.21 -12.60
CA ASP A 405 5.22 -15.90 -13.88
C ASP A 405 6.06 -17.18 -13.75
N GLU A 406 6.79 -17.33 -12.63
CA GLU A 406 7.55 -18.54 -12.28
C GLU A 406 6.71 -19.58 -11.52
N GLY A 407 5.44 -19.27 -11.22
CA GLY A 407 4.51 -20.15 -10.52
C GLY A 407 4.61 -20.13 -8.99
N TYR A 408 5.35 -19.18 -8.40
CA TYR A 408 5.48 -19.01 -6.95
C TYR A 408 4.59 -17.86 -6.44
N PRO A 409 4.11 -17.89 -5.19
CA PRO A 409 3.36 -16.78 -4.61
C PRO A 409 4.13 -15.45 -4.71
N SER A 410 3.48 -14.42 -5.26
CA SER A 410 4.06 -13.11 -5.57
C SER A 410 4.28 -12.22 -4.33
N SER A 411 4.37 -12.82 -3.15
CA SER A 411 4.65 -12.14 -1.89
C SER A 411 6.01 -12.58 -1.37
N TYR A 412 6.93 -11.65 -1.40
CA TYR A 412 8.33 -11.88 -1.11
C TYR A 412 8.71 -11.34 0.27
N PHE A 413 9.96 -11.61 0.67
CA PHE A 413 10.44 -11.40 2.03
C PHE A 413 11.75 -10.62 2.04
N ASP A 414 12.11 -10.06 3.20
CA ASP A 414 13.44 -9.48 3.45
C ASP A 414 13.85 -8.39 2.46
N GLY A 415 12.86 -7.60 2.04
CA GLY A 415 13.05 -6.46 1.15
C GLY A 415 13.88 -5.35 1.80
N THR A 416 14.79 -4.76 1.02
CA THR A 416 15.50 -3.52 1.35
C THR A 416 15.59 -2.65 0.11
N LEU A 417 15.03 -1.45 0.18
CA LEU A 417 15.18 -0.42 -0.84
C LEU A 417 16.30 0.54 -0.43
N GLN A 418 17.23 0.80 -1.34
CA GLN A 418 18.21 1.88 -1.22
C GLN A 418 18.14 2.79 -2.45
N VAL A 419 18.21 4.11 -2.23
CA VAL A 419 18.09 5.12 -3.28
C VAL A 419 19.39 5.90 -3.40
N PHE A 420 19.99 5.87 -4.58
CA PHE A 420 21.20 6.59 -4.93
C PHE A 420 20.85 7.75 -5.85
N THR A 421 21.46 8.91 -5.63
CA THR A 421 21.18 10.12 -6.42
C THR A 421 22.45 10.89 -6.74
N SER A 422 22.45 11.61 -7.86
CA SER A 422 23.52 12.56 -8.18
C SER A 422 23.71 13.60 -7.07
N HIS A 423 24.92 14.15 -6.93
CA HIS A 423 25.34 14.99 -5.79
C HIS A 423 24.35 16.12 -5.42
N LYS A 424 23.74 16.77 -6.42
CA LYS A 424 22.83 17.91 -6.23
C LYS A 424 21.38 17.52 -5.91
N LEU A 425 21.06 16.23 -5.89
CA LEU A 425 19.73 15.73 -5.56
C LEU A 425 19.83 14.91 -4.28
N LYS A 426 19.04 15.27 -3.27
CA LYS A 426 18.96 14.57 -1.99
C LYS A 426 17.62 13.85 -1.85
N VAL A 427 17.58 12.82 -1.02
CA VAL A 427 16.39 12.04 -0.72
C VAL A 427 15.76 12.57 0.57
N ALA A 428 14.54 13.09 0.47
CA ALA A 428 13.80 13.68 1.58
C ALA A 428 13.05 12.62 2.41
N GLY A 429 12.64 11.53 1.78
CA GLY A 429 12.13 10.35 2.46
C GLY A 429 11.08 9.57 1.67
N VAL A 430 10.40 8.65 2.36
CA VAL A 430 9.41 7.75 1.76
C VAL A 430 8.06 7.83 2.47
N VAL A 431 6.98 7.71 1.70
CA VAL A 431 5.61 7.51 2.17
C VAL A 431 5.04 6.25 1.52
N GLY A 432 4.78 5.24 2.33
CA GLY A 432 4.32 3.93 1.90
C GLY A 432 4.67 2.86 2.93
N HIS A 433 4.49 1.59 2.59
CA HIS A 433 4.68 0.49 3.54
C HIS A 433 6.14 0.08 3.72
N ALA A 434 6.94 0.95 4.32
CA ALA A 434 8.35 0.73 4.56
C ALA A 434 8.78 1.35 5.89
N MET A 435 9.90 0.88 6.44
CA MET A 435 10.47 1.41 7.67
C MET A 435 11.93 1.82 7.47
N SER A 436 12.25 3.06 7.83
CA SER A 436 13.60 3.63 7.66
C SER A 436 14.61 2.87 8.50
N LEU A 437 15.72 2.48 7.88
CA LEU A 437 16.86 1.88 8.56
C LEU A 437 17.77 2.93 9.21
N LYS A 438 17.42 4.22 9.12
CA LYS A 438 18.21 5.36 9.62
C LYS A 438 19.67 5.30 9.15
N HIS A 439 19.85 4.83 7.91
CA HIS A 439 21.13 4.84 7.23
C HIS A 439 21.51 6.28 6.91
N HIS A 440 22.73 6.68 7.28
CA HIS A 440 23.29 7.99 7.00
C HIS A 440 24.11 7.92 5.71
N ALA A 441 23.80 8.79 4.76
CA ALA A 441 24.53 8.91 3.51
C ALA A 441 24.57 10.37 3.05
N ASP A 442 25.54 10.72 2.19
CA ASP A 442 25.71 12.08 1.68
C ASP A 442 24.47 12.57 0.92
N ASN A 443 23.66 11.67 0.36
CA ASN A 443 22.48 12.01 -0.42
C ASN A 443 21.18 12.08 0.41
N VAL A 444 21.24 12.06 1.74
CA VAL A 444 20.06 12.27 2.59
C VAL A 444 19.80 13.77 2.74
N ALA A 445 18.54 14.19 2.61
CA ALA A 445 18.15 15.59 2.79
C ALA A 445 17.93 15.93 4.27
N ASP A 446 18.14 17.19 4.62
CA ASP A 446 17.83 17.72 5.95
C ASP A 446 16.31 17.89 6.14
N ILE A 447 15.57 18.15 5.06
CA ILE A 447 14.11 18.24 5.06
C ILE A 447 13.53 16.83 5.05
N GLN A 448 12.80 16.49 6.12
CA GLN A 448 12.14 15.20 6.25
C GLN A 448 10.75 15.21 5.60
N VAL A 449 10.51 14.28 4.70
CA VAL A 449 9.17 13.95 4.18
C VAL A 449 8.89 12.48 4.45
N GLY A 450 7.76 12.16 5.08
CA GLY A 450 7.46 10.77 5.41
C GLY A 450 8.44 10.19 6.44
N ASP A 451 8.78 8.91 6.29
CA ASP A 451 9.87 8.28 7.03
C ASP A 451 11.22 8.59 6.36
N GLY A 452 11.66 9.84 6.48
CA GLY A 452 12.91 10.34 5.93
C GLY A 452 14.12 10.17 6.85
N LEU A 453 15.09 11.09 6.68
CA LEU A 453 16.42 11.05 7.33
C LEU A 453 17.17 9.74 7.04
N SER A 454 16.93 9.17 5.86
CA SER A 454 17.62 8.01 5.34
C SER A 454 17.42 7.91 3.82
N ASP A 455 18.31 7.20 3.16
CA ASP A 455 18.22 6.76 1.76
C ASP A 455 17.89 5.26 1.66
N LYS A 456 17.62 4.59 2.81
CA LYS A 456 17.49 3.15 2.91
C LYS A 456 16.33 2.71 3.82
N TRP A 457 15.48 1.82 3.31
CA TRP A 457 14.29 1.33 4.00
C TRP A 457 14.17 -0.18 3.96
N ARG A 458 13.56 -0.72 5.01
CA ARG A 458 13.18 -2.12 5.18
C ARG A 458 11.75 -2.32 4.71
N MET A 459 11.52 -3.40 3.96
CA MET A 459 10.19 -3.90 3.58
C MET A 459 10.16 -5.39 3.93
N CYS A 460 9.64 -5.75 5.10
CA CYS A 460 9.74 -7.13 5.60
C CYS A 460 9.00 -8.12 4.69
N SER A 461 7.87 -7.67 4.14
CA SER A 461 7.23 -8.24 2.97
C SER A 461 7.05 -7.18 1.89
N LEU A 462 7.00 -7.63 0.64
CA LEU A 462 6.74 -6.82 -0.54
C LEU A 462 6.13 -7.69 -1.64
N SER A 463 5.46 -7.07 -2.60
CA SER A 463 4.83 -7.72 -3.75
C SER A 463 4.81 -6.75 -4.93
N PRO A 464 4.44 -7.21 -6.14
CA PRO A 464 4.19 -6.32 -7.28
C PRO A 464 3.17 -5.22 -7.03
N ARG A 465 2.28 -5.40 -6.04
CA ARG A 465 1.25 -4.41 -5.66
C ARG A 465 1.74 -3.34 -4.67
N HIS A 466 3.04 -3.29 -4.37
CA HIS A 466 3.61 -2.31 -3.45
C HIS A 466 4.28 -1.15 -4.19
N THR A 467 3.67 0.02 -4.07
CA THR A 467 4.13 1.28 -4.65
C THR A 467 4.49 2.26 -3.55
N TYR A 468 5.64 2.92 -3.66
CA TYR A 468 6.19 3.81 -2.63
C TYR A 468 6.29 5.24 -3.16
N GLY A 469 5.82 6.22 -2.38
CA GLY A 469 6.00 7.64 -2.68
C GLY A 469 7.37 8.10 -2.17
N ILE A 470 8.32 8.33 -3.06
CA ILE A 470 9.69 8.73 -2.73
C ILE A 470 9.88 10.20 -3.08
N PHE A 471 10.33 10.99 -2.11
CA PHE A 471 10.45 12.44 -2.24
C PHE A 471 11.92 12.86 -2.25
N PHE A 472 12.19 13.91 -3.01
CA PHE A 472 13.52 14.43 -3.25
C PHE A 472 13.59 15.92 -2.95
N ASP A 473 14.79 16.36 -2.59
CA ASP A 473 15.15 17.75 -2.38
C ASP A 473 16.31 18.13 -3.30
N MET A 474 16.08 19.08 -4.20
CA MET A 474 17.07 19.51 -5.17
C MET A 474 17.87 20.68 -4.57
N GLN A 475 19.20 20.57 -4.57
CA GLN A 475 20.07 21.66 -4.15
C GLN A 475 20.05 22.77 -5.20
N THR A 476 19.26 23.80 -4.91
CA THR A 476 19.02 24.93 -5.80
C THR A 476 20.12 25.97 -5.73
N VAL A 477 20.23 26.77 -6.79
CA VAL A 477 21.09 27.96 -6.86
C VAL A 477 20.28 29.25 -6.80
N PRO A 478 20.87 30.39 -6.39
CA PRO A 478 20.21 31.69 -6.51
C PRO A 478 19.82 32.00 -7.96
N THR A 479 18.67 32.63 -8.17
CA THR A 479 18.12 32.91 -9.51
C THR A 479 19.08 33.75 -10.38
N VAL A 480 19.83 34.66 -9.77
CA VAL A 480 20.84 35.49 -10.46
C VAL A 480 21.98 34.66 -11.07
N ASP A 481 22.27 33.49 -10.50
CA ASP A 481 23.38 32.62 -10.91
C ASP A 481 22.94 31.55 -11.92
N GLN A 482 21.64 31.48 -12.27
CA GLN A 482 21.10 30.45 -13.17
C GLN A 482 21.82 30.42 -14.54
N ARG A 483 22.13 31.59 -15.11
CA ARG A 483 22.85 31.70 -16.40
C ARG A 483 24.28 31.15 -16.36
N ASN A 484 24.88 31.09 -15.17
CA ASN A 484 26.23 30.57 -14.93
C ASN A 484 26.22 29.15 -14.32
N SER A 485 25.02 28.61 -14.03
CA SER A 485 24.81 27.34 -13.34
C SER A 485 24.72 26.19 -14.34
N SER A 486 25.78 25.39 -14.43
CA SER A 486 25.82 24.15 -15.24
C SER A 486 25.22 22.94 -14.49
N VAL A 487 24.03 23.09 -13.90
CA VAL A 487 23.30 21.95 -13.34
C VAL A 487 22.72 21.13 -14.50
N GLY A 488 23.48 20.12 -14.93
CA GLY A 488 23.01 19.15 -15.92
C GLY A 488 22.00 18.16 -15.34
N ASP A 489 21.62 17.19 -16.16
CA ASP A 489 20.69 16.13 -15.79
C ASP A 489 21.15 15.37 -14.54
N VAL A 490 20.18 14.94 -13.73
CA VAL A 490 20.40 14.15 -12.52
C VAL A 490 20.10 12.69 -12.77
N CYS A 491 20.86 11.82 -12.13
CA CYS A 491 20.65 10.38 -12.14
C CYS A 491 20.09 9.92 -10.80
N ILE A 492 19.10 9.03 -10.84
CA ILE A 492 18.50 8.37 -9.69
C ILE A 492 18.60 6.88 -9.92
N GLN A 493 19.05 6.12 -8.93
CA GLN A 493 19.04 4.67 -8.99
C GLN A 493 18.38 4.10 -7.75
N PHE A 494 17.37 3.26 -7.97
CA PHE A 494 16.72 2.46 -6.94
C PHE A 494 17.35 1.07 -6.96
N GLN A 495 17.75 0.56 -5.80
CA GLN A 495 18.18 -0.82 -5.63
C GLN A 495 17.29 -1.50 -4.59
N THR A 496 16.51 -2.50 -5.02
CA THR A 496 15.63 -3.28 -4.14
C THR A 496 16.14 -4.70 -4.05
N THR A 497 16.72 -5.07 -2.90
CA THR A 497 17.16 -6.45 -2.64
C THR A 497 16.11 -7.17 -1.82
N TYR A 498 15.78 -8.41 -2.19
CA TYR A 498 14.75 -9.19 -1.52
C TYR A 498 14.99 -10.70 -1.66
N ARG A 499 14.28 -11.51 -0.87
CA ARG A 499 14.22 -12.97 -0.95
C ARG A 499 12.97 -13.38 -1.72
N HIS A 500 13.17 -13.96 -2.90
CA HIS A 500 12.11 -14.51 -3.72
C HIS A 500 11.51 -15.76 -3.09
N ALA A 501 10.25 -16.07 -3.39
CA ALA A 501 9.55 -17.23 -2.83
C ALA A 501 10.16 -18.59 -3.24
N ASN A 502 10.91 -18.62 -4.35
CA ASN A 502 11.69 -19.79 -4.80
C ASN A 502 13.01 -20.00 -4.01
N GLY A 503 13.32 -19.14 -3.04
CA GLY A 503 14.53 -19.21 -2.24
C GLY A 503 15.76 -18.51 -2.86
N SER A 504 15.64 -17.85 -4.02
CA SER A 504 16.72 -16.99 -4.51
C SER A 504 16.74 -15.64 -3.77
N VAL A 505 17.93 -15.02 -3.69
CA VAL A 505 18.04 -13.61 -3.28
C VAL A 505 18.23 -12.80 -4.55
N ARG A 506 17.36 -11.82 -4.79
CA ARG A 506 17.37 -10.99 -5.99
C ARG A 506 17.60 -9.53 -5.65
N THR A 507 18.12 -8.79 -6.62
CA THR A 507 18.23 -7.33 -6.56
C THR A 507 17.64 -6.73 -7.83
N ARG A 508 16.53 -6.00 -7.72
CA ARG A 508 16.01 -5.15 -8.80
C ARG A 508 16.76 -3.81 -8.78
N VAL A 509 17.28 -3.41 -9.93
CA VAL A 509 17.93 -2.12 -10.12
C VAL A 509 17.17 -1.35 -11.18
N THR A 510 16.65 -0.17 -10.82
CA THR A 510 16.02 0.77 -11.74
C THR A 510 16.83 2.05 -11.73
N THR A 511 17.34 2.46 -12.89
CA THR A 511 18.12 3.70 -13.05
C THR A 511 17.41 4.64 -14.00
N LEU A 512 17.25 5.88 -13.56
CA LEU A 512 16.63 6.96 -14.31
C LEU A 512 17.60 8.10 -14.50
N ARG A 513 17.43 8.81 -15.62
CA ARG A 513 18.00 10.14 -15.83
C ARG A 513 16.85 11.13 -15.96
N ARG A 514 16.94 12.25 -15.23
CA ARG A 514 15.93 13.32 -15.26
C ARG A 514 16.58 14.64 -15.63
N MET A 515 15.92 15.33 -16.54
CA MET A 515 16.31 16.66 -16.97
C MET A 515 16.08 17.68 -15.85
N THR A 516 16.67 18.85 -16.01
CA THR A 516 16.44 19.99 -15.11
C THR A 516 15.79 21.14 -15.88
N SER A 517 15.34 22.17 -15.15
CA SER A 517 14.74 23.38 -15.74
C SER A 517 15.69 24.15 -16.66
N ASN A 518 16.99 23.86 -16.62
CA ASN A 518 17.96 24.39 -17.59
C ASN A 518 17.79 23.80 -19.00
N SER A 519 17.22 22.59 -19.10
CA SER A 519 17.09 21.85 -20.37
C SER A 519 15.66 21.86 -20.93
N THR A 520 14.65 22.11 -20.10
CA THR A 520 13.23 22.16 -20.50
C THR A 520 12.42 23.04 -19.56
N ASP A 521 11.31 23.60 -20.06
CA ASP A 521 10.34 24.25 -19.19
C ASP A 521 9.63 23.22 -18.31
N LEU A 522 9.54 23.51 -17.01
CA LEU A 522 8.87 22.68 -16.01
C LEU A 522 7.38 22.52 -16.34
N SER A 523 6.74 23.56 -16.88
CA SER A 523 5.29 23.58 -17.16
C SER A 523 4.82 22.44 -18.07
N HIS A 524 5.69 21.97 -18.97
CA HIS A 524 5.40 20.88 -19.90
C HIS A 524 5.65 19.48 -19.31
N THR A 525 6.31 19.41 -18.15
CA THR A 525 6.81 18.15 -17.55
C THR A 525 5.96 17.66 -16.37
N PHE A 526 4.95 18.44 -15.98
CA PHE A 526 4.06 18.13 -14.87
C PHE A 526 3.14 16.95 -15.19
N ASP A 527 2.96 16.09 -14.19
CA ASP A 527 2.04 14.96 -14.20
C ASP A 527 1.02 15.14 -13.07
N GLN A 528 -0.17 15.60 -13.44
CA GLN A 528 -1.26 15.86 -12.51
C GLN A 528 -1.78 14.62 -11.77
N GLU A 529 -1.69 13.44 -12.39
CA GLU A 529 -2.16 12.18 -11.79
C GLU A 529 -1.21 11.75 -10.67
N ALA A 530 0.09 11.68 -10.98
CA ALA A 530 1.10 11.38 -9.99
C ALA A 530 1.11 12.43 -8.86
N ALA A 531 0.92 13.71 -9.20
CA ALA A 531 0.80 14.77 -8.20
C ALA A 531 -0.41 14.55 -7.27
N ALA A 532 -1.59 14.25 -7.82
CA ALA A 532 -2.80 14.01 -7.03
C ALA A 532 -2.62 12.87 -6.02
N VAL A 533 -2.03 11.76 -6.45
CA VAL A 533 -1.76 10.60 -5.57
C VAL A 533 -0.69 10.93 -4.53
N LEU A 534 0.38 11.66 -4.89
CA LEU A 534 1.39 12.10 -3.93
C LEU A 534 0.83 13.08 -2.89
N TYR A 535 -0.07 13.99 -3.28
CA TYR A 535 -0.82 14.82 -2.32
C TYR A 535 -1.63 13.94 -1.37
N ALA A 536 -2.42 13.00 -1.89
CA ALA A 536 -3.25 12.12 -1.07
C ALA A 536 -2.41 11.34 -0.05
N ARG A 537 -1.28 10.77 -0.48
CA ARG A 537 -0.35 10.05 0.41
C ARG A 537 0.29 10.95 1.46
N LEU A 538 0.71 12.17 1.10
CA LEU A 538 1.24 13.14 2.07
C LEU A 538 0.21 13.54 3.12
N VAL A 539 -1.06 13.71 2.73
CA VAL A 539 -2.14 14.06 3.65
C VAL A 539 -2.42 12.92 4.61
N VAL A 540 -2.59 11.71 4.10
CA VAL A 540 -2.81 10.52 4.92
C VAL A 540 -1.65 10.32 5.89
N HIS A 541 -0.40 10.43 5.41
CA HIS A 541 0.76 10.33 6.29
C HIS A 541 0.76 11.38 7.41
N LYS A 542 0.44 12.64 7.10
CA LYS A 542 0.35 13.71 8.10
C LYS A 542 -0.79 13.49 9.09
N LEU A 543 -1.95 13.00 8.63
CA LEU A 543 -3.07 12.61 9.50
C LEU A 543 -2.64 11.51 10.48
N GLU A 544 -2.01 10.45 9.98
CA GLU A 544 -1.52 9.35 10.83
C GLU A 544 -0.43 9.77 11.81
N ALA A 545 0.33 10.82 11.49
CA ALA A 545 1.32 11.45 12.36
C ALA A 545 0.70 12.40 13.41
N GLY A 546 -0.62 12.55 13.45
CA GLY A 546 -1.35 13.39 14.39
C GLY A 546 -1.61 14.82 13.91
N GLY A 547 -1.50 15.08 12.61
CA GLY A 547 -1.86 16.37 12.01
C GLY A 547 -3.37 16.63 12.05
N GLU A 548 -3.76 17.88 12.26
CA GLU A 548 -5.16 18.28 12.31
C GLU A 548 -5.79 18.37 10.92
N TYR A 549 -6.99 17.81 10.79
CA TYR A 549 -7.76 17.81 9.55
C TYR A 549 -7.89 19.19 8.90
N SER A 550 -8.26 20.21 9.70
CA SER A 550 -8.52 21.56 9.19
C SER A 550 -7.27 22.23 8.61
N ASP A 551 -6.10 21.96 9.19
CA ASP A 551 -4.83 22.49 8.72
C ASP A 551 -4.35 21.78 7.45
N LEU A 552 -4.64 20.49 7.32
CA LEU A 552 -4.30 19.73 6.12
C LEU A 552 -5.17 20.12 4.93
N LEU A 553 -6.47 20.37 5.13
CA LEU A 553 -7.32 20.95 4.09
C LEU A 553 -6.78 22.31 3.64
N ARG A 554 -6.48 23.22 4.59
CA ARG A 554 -5.90 24.53 4.27
C ARG A 554 -4.56 24.40 3.54
N TRP A 555 -3.75 23.42 3.90
CA TRP A 555 -2.46 23.17 3.25
C TRP A 555 -2.67 22.76 1.78
N ILE A 556 -3.57 21.80 1.51
CA ILE A 556 -3.89 21.37 0.13
C ILE A 556 -4.45 22.54 -0.68
N ASP A 557 -5.42 23.28 -0.13
CA ASP A 557 -6.06 24.40 -0.83
C ASP A 557 -5.05 25.50 -1.16
N LYS A 558 -4.17 25.85 -0.21
CA LYS A 558 -3.09 26.82 -0.45
C LYS A 558 -2.08 26.32 -1.48
N SER A 559 -1.72 25.04 -1.44
CA SER A 559 -0.82 24.45 -2.43
C SER A 559 -1.43 24.50 -3.83
N LEU A 560 -2.71 24.18 -3.97
CA LEU A 560 -3.42 24.24 -5.25
C LEU A 560 -3.53 25.68 -5.78
N VAL A 561 -3.95 26.64 -4.93
CA VAL A 561 -4.02 28.06 -5.29
C VAL A 561 -2.64 28.56 -5.74
N LYS A 562 -1.58 28.24 -4.99
CA LYS A 562 -0.21 28.63 -5.35
C LYS A 562 0.18 28.09 -6.73
N LEU A 563 -0.05 26.80 -6.97
CA LEU A 563 0.29 26.17 -8.25
C LEU A 563 -0.48 26.82 -9.41
N CYS A 564 -1.79 27.03 -9.26
CA CYS A 564 -2.62 27.69 -10.27
C CYS A 564 -2.26 29.17 -10.48
N THR A 565 -1.80 29.87 -9.45
CA THR A 565 -1.29 31.25 -9.58
C THR A 565 -0.01 31.33 -10.41
N VAL A 566 0.86 30.33 -10.29
CA VAL A 566 2.14 30.27 -11.04
C VAL A 566 1.93 29.78 -12.49
N TYR A 567 1.15 28.72 -12.68
CA TYR A 567 1.05 27.99 -13.97
C TYR A 567 -0.26 28.19 -14.72
N GLY A 568 -1.19 28.99 -14.19
CA GLY A 568 -2.44 29.34 -14.86
C GLY A 568 -2.36 30.62 -15.67
N ASP A 569 -3.15 30.69 -16.75
CA ASP A 569 -3.30 31.88 -17.57
C ASP A 569 -4.51 32.68 -17.10
N TYR A 570 -4.33 33.95 -16.77
CA TYR A 570 -5.41 34.83 -16.32
C TYR A 570 -5.06 36.31 -16.41
N SER A 571 -6.11 37.13 -16.43
CA SER A 571 -6.06 38.58 -16.22
C SER A 571 -6.33 38.90 -14.75
N LYS A 572 -5.54 39.83 -14.19
CA LYS A 572 -5.67 40.25 -12.80
C LYS A 572 -7.09 40.74 -12.50
N ASN A 573 -7.65 40.26 -11.40
CA ASN A 573 -9.01 40.55 -10.93
C ASN A 573 -10.15 40.12 -11.88
N ASP A 574 -9.90 39.31 -12.92
CA ASP A 574 -10.96 38.75 -13.78
C ASP A 574 -11.00 37.22 -13.69
N SER A 575 -11.90 36.69 -12.86
CA SER A 575 -12.03 35.23 -12.65
C SER A 575 -12.47 34.47 -13.91
N ASN A 576 -13.12 35.12 -14.87
CA ASN A 576 -13.60 34.45 -16.09
C ASN A 576 -12.47 34.19 -17.08
N SER A 577 -11.35 34.91 -16.95
CA SER A 577 -10.16 34.73 -17.78
C SER A 577 -9.30 33.52 -17.37
N PHE A 578 -9.52 32.95 -16.18
CA PHE A 578 -8.68 31.89 -15.63
C PHE A 578 -8.77 30.60 -16.44
N ARG A 579 -7.63 30.13 -16.94
CA ARG A 579 -7.48 28.87 -17.70
C ARG A 579 -6.27 28.09 -17.21
N LEU A 580 -6.35 26.77 -17.33
CA LEU A 580 -5.26 25.85 -17.08
C LEU A 580 -4.97 25.06 -18.35
N SER A 581 -3.69 24.75 -18.59
CA SER A 581 -3.30 23.84 -19.66
C SER A 581 -3.74 22.39 -19.35
N SER A 582 -3.75 21.54 -20.37
CA SER A 582 -4.11 20.12 -20.22
C SER A 582 -3.27 19.37 -19.19
N LYS A 583 -2.03 19.82 -18.95
CA LYS A 583 -1.12 19.26 -17.93
C LYS A 583 -1.60 19.48 -16.50
N PHE A 584 -2.39 20.53 -16.24
CA PHE A 584 -2.84 20.91 -14.89
C PHE A 584 -4.36 20.86 -14.70
N SER A 585 -5.14 20.78 -15.78
CA SER A 585 -6.59 20.98 -15.76
C SER A 585 -7.40 20.01 -14.89
N LEU A 586 -6.93 18.77 -14.68
CA LEU A 586 -7.61 17.77 -13.86
C LEU A 586 -7.21 17.84 -12.38
N LEU A 587 -6.05 18.41 -12.06
CA LEU A 587 -5.57 18.46 -10.67
C LEU A 587 -6.60 19.12 -9.72
N PRO A 588 -7.21 20.28 -10.02
CA PRO A 588 -8.24 20.85 -9.15
C PRO A 588 -9.42 19.91 -8.91
N GLN A 589 -9.81 19.11 -9.90
CA GLN A 589 -10.89 18.13 -9.78
C GLN A 589 -10.47 16.95 -8.88
N PHE A 590 -9.26 16.40 -9.05
CA PHE A 590 -8.74 15.38 -8.14
C PHE A 590 -8.68 15.89 -6.70
N ILE A 591 -8.21 17.13 -6.50
CA ILE A 591 -8.18 17.76 -5.19
C ILE A 591 -9.59 17.96 -4.64
N TYR A 592 -10.58 18.32 -5.48
CA TYR A 592 -11.98 18.36 -5.08
C TYR A 592 -12.48 17.04 -4.52
N HIS A 593 -12.30 15.94 -5.24
CA HIS A 593 -12.74 14.63 -4.79
C HIS A 593 -11.94 14.12 -3.59
N LEU A 594 -10.61 14.37 -3.54
CA LEU A 594 -9.77 14.02 -2.40
C LEU A 594 -10.28 14.63 -1.10
N ARG A 595 -10.60 15.94 -1.09
CA ARG A 595 -11.05 16.66 0.13
C ARG A 595 -12.30 16.06 0.77
N ARG A 596 -13.21 15.54 -0.06
CA ARG A 596 -14.49 14.92 0.37
C ARG A 596 -14.45 13.39 0.42
N SER A 597 -13.30 12.81 0.09
CA SER A 597 -13.10 11.36 0.17
C SER A 597 -13.04 10.90 1.63
N GLN A 598 -13.29 9.61 1.83
CA GLN A 598 -13.18 8.93 3.12
C GLN A 598 -11.75 8.89 3.70
N PHE A 599 -10.75 9.31 2.92
CA PHE A 599 -9.38 9.47 3.41
C PHE A 599 -9.23 10.70 4.31
N LEU A 600 -10.04 11.72 4.08
CA LEU A 600 -10.01 13.00 4.79
C LEU A 600 -11.28 13.18 5.63
N GLN A 601 -12.45 13.04 5.02
CA GLN A 601 -13.74 13.19 5.68
C GLN A 601 -14.17 11.87 6.30
N VAL A 602 -13.80 11.68 7.58
CA VAL A 602 -14.05 10.44 8.33
C VAL A 602 -15.45 10.37 8.97
N PHE A 603 -16.34 11.33 8.66
CA PHE A 603 -17.72 11.27 9.12
C PHE A 603 -18.40 10.03 8.53
N ASN A 604 -19.13 9.29 9.37
CA ASN A 604 -19.76 8.01 9.01
C ASN A 604 -18.76 6.88 8.66
N CYS A 605 -17.49 7.02 9.03
CA CYS A 605 -16.52 5.94 9.05
C CYS A 605 -16.06 5.67 10.48
N SER A 606 -15.86 4.40 10.80
CA SER A 606 -15.16 4.01 12.03
C SER A 606 -13.65 4.24 11.89
N PRO A 607 -12.91 4.39 13.01
CA PRO A 607 -11.45 4.38 12.99
C PRO A 607 -10.84 3.20 12.24
N ASP A 608 -11.38 1.99 12.40
CA ASP A 608 -10.85 0.79 11.75
C ASP A 608 -11.02 0.81 10.22
N GLU A 609 -12.17 1.27 9.72
CA GLU A 609 -12.38 1.48 8.28
C GLU A 609 -11.44 2.55 7.72
N THR A 610 -11.25 3.65 8.44
CA THR A 610 -10.29 4.69 8.02
C THR A 610 -8.87 4.14 7.92
N ALA A 611 -8.42 3.35 8.90
CA ALA A 611 -7.10 2.70 8.83
C ALA A 611 -7.00 1.73 7.64
N PHE A 612 -8.06 1.01 7.32
CA PHE A 612 -8.10 0.14 6.15
C PHE A 612 -7.96 0.93 4.84
N TYR A 613 -8.71 2.01 4.66
CA TYR A 613 -8.60 2.86 3.47
C TYR A 613 -7.20 3.49 3.35
N HIS A 614 -6.68 4.04 4.45
CA HIS A 614 -5.34 4.61 4.49
C HIS A 614 -4.27 3.57 4.13
N HIS A 615 -4.35 2.36 4.70
CA HIS A 615 -3.45 1.26 4.37
C HIS A 615 -3.46 0.94 2.87
N THR A 616 -4.65 0.83 2.26
CA THR A 616 -4.73 0.46 0.84
C THR A 616 -4.14 1.55 -0.06
N LEU A 617 -4.49 2.83 0.16
CA LEU A 617 -3.96 3.97 -0.62
C LEU A 617 -2.43 4.08 -0.55
N LEU A 618 -1.85 3.79 0.61
CA LEU A 618 -0.40 3.85 0.82
C LEU A 618 0.36 2.69 0.16
N ARG A 619 -0.36 1.67 -0.34
CA ARG A 619 0.19 0.47 -0.97
C ARG A 619 0.05 0.47 -2.49
N THR A 620 -1.09 0.89 -3.02
CA THR A 620 -1.48 0.71 -4.44
C THR A 620 -0.78 1.65 -5.42
N ASP A 621 -0.81 1.31 -6.70
CA ASP A 621 -0.28 2.11 -7.81
C ASP A 621 -1.10 3.39 -8.08
N ILE A 622 -0.75 4.12 -9.15
CA ILE A 622 -1.43 5.35 -9.53
C ILE A 622 -2.87 5.08 -9.93
N ARG A 623 -3.08 4.11 -10.82
CA ARG A 623 -4.40 3.81 -11.39
C ARG A 623 -5.42 3.52 -10.30
N ASP A 624 -5.11 2.60 -9.41
CA ASP A 624 -6.00 2.24 -8.30
C ASP A 624 -6.18 3.42 -7.33
N SER A 625 -5.12 4.16 -7.04
CA SER A 625 -5.18 5.32 -6.14
C SER A 625 -6.08 6.44 -6.71
N LEU A 626 -6.05 6.67 -8.02
CA LEU A 626 -6.92 7.64 -8.68
C LEU A 626 -8.39 7.22 -8.59
N VAL A 627 -8.70 5.94 -8.83
CA VAL A 627 -10.07 5.42 -8.69
C VAL A 627 -10.57 5.56 -7.25
N MET A 628 -9.69 5.38 -6.25
CA MET A 628 -10.07 5.63 -4.85
C MET A 628 -10.34 7.12 -4.56
N ILE A 629 -9.60 8.04 -5.19
CA ILE A 629 -9.75 9.49 -5.02
C ILE A 629 -11.01 9.98 -5.74
N GLN A 630 -11.13 9.65 -7.03
CA GLN A 630 -12.21 9.99 -7.92
C GLN A 630 -12.74 8.70 -8.57
N PRO A 631 -13.83 8.14 -8.02
CA PRO A 631 -14.50 6.97 -8.61
C PRO A 631 -14.87 7.16 -10.07
N THR A 632 -14.86 6.07 -10.83
CA THR A 632 -15.32 6.05 -12.23
C THR A 632 -16.79 5.66 -12.29
N LEU A 633 -17.51 6.25 -13.25
CA LEU A 633 -18.92 5.97 -13.49
C LEU A 633 -19.10 5.67 -14.99
N THR A 634 -19.57 4.48 -15.30
CA THR A 634 -19.84 4.02 -16.68
C THR A 634 -21.35 3.85 -16.86
N VAL A 635 -21.90 4.31 -17.99
CA VAL A 635 -23.31 4.11 -18.33
C VAL A 635 -23.46 3.04 -19.42
N PHE A 636 -24.49 2.21 -19.26
CA PHE A 636 -24.90 1.18 -20.19
C PHE A 636 -26.33 1.50 -20.63
N ARG A 637 -26.59 1.44 -21.93
CA ARG A 637 -27.90 1.74 -22.51
C ARG A 637 -28.44 0.58 -23.33
N ALA A 638 -29.76 0.51 -23.45
CA ALA A 638 -30.46 -0.53 -24.18
C ALA A 638 -30.55 -0.29 -25.70
N ASP A 639 -29.96 0.82 -26.20
CA ASP A 639 -29.96 1.20 -27.62
C ASP A 639 -28.85 0.54 -28.44
N GLY A 640 -28.02 -0.31 -27.81
CA GLY A 640 -26.89 -0.99 -28.43
C GLY A 640 -25.62 -0.12 -28.53
N SER A 641 -25.58 1.04 -27.87
CA SER A 641 -24.34 1.82 -27.75
C SER A 641 -23.32 1.11 -26.86
N ASP A 642 -22.03 1.23 -27.19
CA ASP A 642 -20.95 0.76 -26.32
C ASP A 642 -20.97 1.51 -24.97
N PRO A 643 -20.55 0.87 -23.86
CA PRO A 643 -20.48 1.52 -22.55
C PRO A 643 -19.59 2.76 -22.59
N GLU A 644 -20.05 3.88 -22.00
CA GLU A 644 -19.31 5.14 -22.01
C GLU A 644 -19.04 5.66 -20.58
N PRO A 645 -17.84 6.20 -20.31
CA PRO A 645 -17.58 6.94 -19.07
C PRO A 645 -18.40 8.23 -19.01
N VAL A 646 -19.08 8.47 -17.90
CA VAL A 646 -19.86 9.67 -17.62
C VAL A 646 -19.30 10.44 -16.42
N LEU A 647 -19.68 11.71 -16.30
CA LEU A 647 -19.28 12.51 -15.14
C LEU A 647 -19.83 11.89 -13.84
N LEU A 648 -19.02 11.94 -12.77
CA LEU A 648 -19.44 11.54 -11.43
C LEU A 648 -20.36 12.61 -10.81
N ASP A 649 -21.54 12.77 -11.39
CA ASP A 649 -22.49 13.85 -11.13
C ASP A 649 -23.93 13.32 -11.07
N SER A 650 -24.79 14.00 -10.30
CA SER A 650 -26.24 13.79 -10.30
C SER A 650 -26.86 13.81 -11.71
N ALA A 651 -26.34 14.65 -12.61
CA ALA A 651 -26.84 14.76 -13.99
C ALA A 651 -26.68 13.47 -14.81
N SER A 652 -25.81 12.55 -14.39
CA SER A 652 -25.60 11.26 -15.05
C SER A 652 -26.65 10.21 -14.69
N LEU A 653 -27.53 10.49 -13.72
CA LEU A 653 -28.61 9.59 -13.33
C LEU A 653 -29.73 9.60 -14.38
N GLN A 654 -29.76 8.57 -15.23
CA GLN A 654 -30.80 8.37 -16.23
C GLN A 654 -31.75 7.24 -15.80
N ALA A 655 -33.04 7.39 -16.15
CA ALA A 655 -34.09 6.47 -15.72
C ALA A 655 -34.03 5.11 -16.43
N ASP A 656 -33.60 5.10 -17.68
CA ASP A 656 -33.64 4.00 -18.65
C ASP A 656 -32.26 3.36 -18.90
N SER A 657 -31.31 3.59 -18.00
CA SER A 657 -29.95 3.07 -18.11
C SER A 657 -29.50 2.31 -16.86
N VAL A 658 -28.39 1.58 -17.00
CA VAL A 658 -27.65 0.98 -15.89
C VAL A 658 -26.34 1.74 -15.71
N LEU A 659 -25.99 2.07 -14.48
CA LEU A 659 -24.73 2.70 -14.13
C LEU A 659 -23.84 1.71 -13.35
N LEU A 660 -22.57 1.65 -13.73
CA LEU A 660 -21.52 0.96 -12.99
C LEU A 660 -20.62 1.99 -12.32
N LEU A 661 -20.70 2.08 -11.01
CA LEU A 661 -19.75 2.85 -10.20
C LEU A 661 -18.63 1.93 -9.73
N ASP A 662 -17.41 2.31 -10.06
CA ASP A 662 -16.22 1.74 -9.47
C ASP A 662 -15.54 2.77 -8.54
N ALA A 663 -15.66 2.53 -7.23
CA ALA A 663 -15.08 3.36 -6.19
C ALA A 663 -13.90 2.66 -5.48
N PHE A 664 -13.22 1.76 -6.17
CA PHE A 664 -12.19 0.85 -5.66
C PHE A 664 -12.69 -0.11 -4.57
N PHE A 665 -13.09 0.39 -3.40
CA PHE A 665 -13.57 -0.41 -2.26
C PHE A 665 -14.98 -0.96 -2.46
N TYR A 666 -15.75 -0.35 -3.35
CA TYR A 666 -17.11 -0.72 -3.69
C TYR A 666 -17.26 -0.75 -5.21
N ILE A 667 -17.98 -1.75 -5.70
CA ILE A 667 -18.50 -1.78 -7.07
C ILE A 667 -20.01 -1.82 -6.98
N VAL A 668 -20.66 -0.82 -7.57
CA VAL A 668 -22.11 -0.64 -7.50
C VAL A 668 -22.70 -0.70 -8.90
N ILE A 669 -23.59 -1.66 -9.13
CA ILE A 669 -24.49 -1.64 -10.28
C ILE A 669 -25.79 -0.97 -9.83
N TYR A 670 -26.12 0.15 -10.46
CA TYR A 670 -27.32 0.94 -10.21
C TYR A 670 -28.27 0.86 -11.41
N PHE A 671 -29.51 0.49 -11.16
CA PHE A 671 -30.57 0.48 -12.16
C PHE A 671 -31.44 1.73 -12.01
N GLY A 672 -31.56 2.53 -13.07
CA GLY A 672 -32.61 3.54 -13.16
C GLY A 672 -34.00 2.90 -13.08
N HIS A 673 -35.01 3.64 -12.64
CA HIS A 673 -36.33 3.05 -12.38
C HIS A 673 -36.96 2.37 -13.61
N VAL A 674 -36.78 2.90 -14.82
CA VAL A 674 -37.27 2.28 -16.07
C VAL A 674 -36.46 1.02 -16.40
N ALA A 675 -35.13 1.06 -16.25
CA ALA A 675 -34.28 -0.11 -16.46
C ALA A 675 -34.61 -1.25 -15.47
N ALA A 676 -34.90 -0.91 -14.21
CA ALA A 676 -35.35 -1.84 -13.19
C ALA A 676 -36.72 -2.46 -13.56
N GLU A 677 -37.67 -1.66 -14.06
CA GLU A 677 -38.95 -2.18 -14.55
C GLU A 677 -38.76 -3.15 -15.73
N TRP A 678 -37.86 -2.87 -16.68
CA TRP A 678 -37.59 -3.78 -17.78
C TRP A 678 -37.00 -5.12 -17.31
N ARG A 679 -36.06 -5.07 -16.36
CA ARG A 679 -35.49 -6.26 -15.72
C ARG A 679 -36.58 -7.11 -15.05
N ASP A 680 -37.45 -6.47 -14.27
CA ASP A 680 -38.45 -7.17 -13.44
C ASP A 680 -39.64 -7.71 -14.27
N LYS A 681 -39.89 -7.16 -15.47
CA LYS A 681 -40.93 -7.64 -16.39
C LYS A 681 -40.54 -8.89 -17.18
N GLU A 682 -39.25 -9.22 -17.24
CA GLU A 682 -38.73 -10.43 -17.92
C GLU A 682 -39.26 -10.61 -19.36
N TYR A 683 -39.19 -9.56 -20.19
CA TYR A 683 -39.60 -9.63 -21.59
C TYR A 683 -38.82 -10.68 -22.40
N PRO A 684 -39.35 -11.24 -23.50
CA PRO A 684 -38.62 -12.19 -24.33
C PRO A 684 -37.27 -11.61 -24.83
N ARG A 685 -36.16 -12.30 -24.54
CA ARG A 685 -34.78 -11.84 -24.84
C ARG A 685 -34.51 -11.68 -26.33
N ASP A 686 -35.20 -12.44 -27.16
CA ASP A 686 -35.16 -12.35 -28.63
C ASP A 686 -35.87 -11.11 -29.17
N GLU A 687 -36.90 -10.62 -28.49
CA GLU A 687 -37.60 -9.38 -28.85
C GLU A 687 -36.91 -8.12 -28.28
N TYR A 688 -36.23 -8.24 -27.14
CA TYR A 688 -35.59 -7.11 -26.44
C TYR A 688 -34.10 -7.34 -26.12
N PRO A 689 -33.25 -7.65 -27.11
CA PRO A 689 -31.85 -8.00 -26.87
C PRO A 689 -31.06 -6.89 -26.17
N GLY A 690 -31.27 -5.62 -26.53
CA GLY A 690 -30.54 -4.49 -25.97
C GLY A 690 -30.73 -4.29 -24.46
N VAL A 691 -31.90 -4.62 -23.91
CA VAL A 691 -32.14 -4.57 -22.46
C VAL A 691 -31.26 -5.60 -21.74
N TYR A 692 -31.16 -6.81 -22.29
CA TYR A 692 -30.36 -7.87 -21.68
C TYR A 692 -28.87 -7.63 -21.88
N GLU A 693 -28.43 -7.16 -23.05
CA GLU A 693 -27.04 -6.77 -23.31
C GLU A 693 -26.57 -5.68 -22.34
N MET A 694 -27.39 -4.64 -22.12
CA MET A 694 -27.11 -3.59 -21.14
C MET A 694 -26.83 -4.16 -19.74
N ILE A 695 -27.66 -5.12 -19.29
CA ILE A 695 -27.55 -5.72 -17.95
C ILE A 695 -26.35 -6.67 -17.88
N ASP A 696 -26.19 -7.53 -18.88
CA ASP A 696 -25.14 -8.54 -18.91
C ASP A 696 -23.76 -7.88 -19.03
N ASN A 697 -23.59 -6.90 -19.92
CA ASN A 697 -22.34 -6.15 -20.08
C ASN A 697 -21.93 -5.44 -18.78
N SER A 698 -22.88 -4.83 -18.05
CA SER A 698 -22.60 -4.17 -16.77
C SER A 698 -22.09 -5.16 -15.70
N ARG A 699 -22.58 -6.40 -15.72
CA ARG A 699 -22.15 -7.47 -14.79
C ARG A 699 -20.81 -8.05 -15.20
N GLU A 700 -20.56 -8.20 -16.50
CA GLU A 700 -19.29 -8.68 -17.03
C GLU A 700 -18.15 -7.69 -16.72
N GLU A 701 -18.37 -6.40 -16.94
CA GLU A 701 -17.39 -5.36 -16.59
C GLU A 701 -17.15 -5.30 -15.08
N ALA A 702 -18.21 -5.36 -14.27
CA ALA A 702 -18.08 -5.45 -12.81
C ALA A 702 -17.25 -6.68 -12.39
N ALA A 703 -17.52 -7.86 -12.95
CA ALA A 703 -16.79 -9.09 -12.63
C ALA A 703 -15.30 -9.00 -13.01
N SER A 704 -14.99 -8.39 -14.16
CA SER A 704 -13.61 -8.13 -14.60
C SER A 704 -12.87 -7.27 -13.57
N LEU A 705 -13.46 -6.15 -13.16
CA LEU A 705 -12.88 -5.25 -12.15
C LEU A 705 -12.66 -5.94 -10.79
N ILE A 706 -13.61 -6.79 -10.36
CA ILE A 706 -13.49 -7.55 -9.10
C ILE A 706 -12.32 -8.53 -9.15
N SER A 707 -12.11 -9.19 -10.29
CA SER A 707 -11.11 -10.25 -10.43
C SER A 707 -9.66 -9.77 -10.30
N ASP A 708 -9.37 -8.55 -10.73
CA ASP A 708 -8.03 -7.96 -10.70
C ASP A 708 -7.69 -7.30 -9.34
N ARG A 709 -8.71 -6.90 -8.58
CA ARG A 709 -8.56 -6.04 -7.41
C ARG A 709 -8.13 -6.77 -6.14
N PHE A 710 -7.29 -6.11 -5.35
CA PHE A 710 -6.90 -6.58 -4.02
C PHE A 710 -6.81 -5.43 -3.01
N PRO A 711 -7.54 -5.49 -1.88
CA PRO A 711 -8.46 -6.56 -1.47
C PRO A 711 -9.74 -6.60 -2.33
N LEU A 712 -10.49 -7.71 -2.24
CA LEU A 712 -11.74 -7.86 -2.99
C LEU A 712 -12.73 -6.74 -2.59
N PRO A 713 -13.30 -5.99 -3.54
CA PRO A 713 -14.26 -4.94 -3.22
C PRO A 713 -15.60 -5.52 -2.77
N ARG A 714 -16.37 -4.69 -2.07
CA ARG A 714 -17.78 -4.99 -1.80
C ARG A 714 -18.59 -4.77 -3.07
N TYR A 715 -19.27 -5.82 -3.53
CA TYR A 715 -20.18 -5.76 -4.67
C TYR A 715 -21.60 -5.44 -4.21
N VAL A 716 -22.24 -4.46 -4.84
CA VAL A 716 -23.59 -3.99 -4.53
C VAL A 716 -24.41 -3.88 -5.81
N THR A 717 -25.64 -4.38 -5.78
CA THR A 717 -26.63 -4.16 -6.84
C THR A 717 -27.84 -3.48 -6.23
N THR A 718 -28.31 -2.39 -6.84
CA THR A 718 -29.40 -1.57 -6.29
C THR A 718 -30.20 -0.87 -7.38
N ASP A 719 -31.43 -0.53 -7.05
CA ASP A 719 -32.32 0.25 -7.91
C ASP A 719 -32.47 1.66 -7.39
N GLU A 720 -32.96 2.56 -8.24
CA GLU A 720 -33.39 3.90 -7.90
C GLU A 720 -34.32 3.92 -6.68
N GLY A 721 -34.02 4.80 -5.73
CA GLY A 721 -34.81 4.98 -4.50
C GLY A 721 -34.63 3.90 -3.42
N LYS A 722 -33.80 2.87 -3.64
CA LYS A 722 -33.50 1.84 -2.62
C LYS A 722 -32.37 2.27 -1.68
N SER A 723 -32.31 1.66 -0.50
CA SER A 723 -31.35 2.06 0.57
C SER A 723 -29.87 1.93 0.17
N GLN A 724 -29.53 0.95 -0.69
CA GLN A 724 -28.16 0.71 -1.13
C GLN A 724 -27.69 1.73 -2.19
N ALA A 725 -28.61 2.46 -2.85
CA ALA A 725 -28.27 3.52 -3.81
C ALA A 725 -27.46 4.67 -3.16
N ARG A 726 -27.49 4.80 -1.83
CA ARG A 726 -26.65 5.75 -1.09
C ARG A 726 -25.14 5.57 -1.32
N PHE A 727 -24.69 4.36 -1.67
CA PHE A 727 -23.28 4.11 -2.02
C PHE A 727 -22.89 4.85 -3.30
N LEU A 728 -23.82 5.02 -4.24
CA LEU A 728 -23.65 5.88 -5.41
C LEU A 728 -23.82 7.35 -5.06
N TYR A 729 -24.96 7.72 -4.47
CA TYR A 729 -25.32 9.13 -4.25
C TYR A 729 -24.29 9.89 -3.40
N SER A 730 -23.67 9.24 -2.41
CA SER A 730 -22.63 9.85 -1.58
C SER A 730 -21.33 10.19 -2.32
N LYS A 731 -21.14 9.66 -3.54
CA LYS A 731 -19.96 9.91 -4.38
C LYS A 731 -20.20 10.95 -5.47
N LEU A 732 -21.47 11.27 -5.77
CA LEU A 732 -21.83 12.20 -6.83
C LEU A 732 -21.53 13.66 -6.44
N ASN A 733 -21.21 14.46 -7.45
CA ASN A 733 -21.16 15.91 -7.34
C ASN A 733 -22.60 16.49 -7.30
N PRO A 734 -22.94 17.33 -6.30
CA PRO A 734 -24.29 17.90 -6.15
C PRO A 734 -24.47 19.18 -6.99
N SER A 735 -24.42 19.05 -8.32
CA SER A 735 -24.51 20.21 -9.23
C SER A 735 -25.82 20.99 -9.14
N GLU A 736 -26.90 20.34 -8.72
CA GLU A 736 -28.25 20.95 -8.64
C GLU A 736 -28.40 22.00 -7.53
N ASN A 737 -27.51 22.00 -6.52
CA ASN A 737 -27.55 22.96 -5.42
C ASN A 737 -27.05 24.37 -5.80
N ASP A 738 -26.49 24.53 -7.01
CA ASP A 738 -25.95 25.79 -7.49
C ASP A 738 -27.07 26.73 -7.98
N SER A 739 -27.63 27.51 -7.06
CA SER A 739 -28.60 28.59 -7.37
C SER A 739 -28.00 29.83 -8.08
N GLN A 740 -26.68 29.87 -8.33
CA GLN A 740 -25.99 31.01 -8.95
C GLN A 740 -25.21 30.61 -10.20
N ASN A 741 -25.55 31.27 -11.32
CA ASN A 741 -24.90 31.08 -12.62
C ASN A 741 -23.57 31.85 -12.66
N PHE A 742 -22.46 31.23 -12.24
CA PHE A 742 -21.13 31.78 -12.42
C PHE A 742 -20.51 31.32 -13.75
N GLY A 743 -20.09 32.27 -14.58
CA GLY A 743 -19.61 32.08 -15.97
C GLY A 743 -18.17 31.59 -16.13
N ALA A 744 -17.59 30.91 -15.14
CA ALA A 744 -16.27 30.31 -15.24
C ALA A 744 -16.40 28.86 -15.76
N ALA A 745 -16.73 28.70 -17.04
CA ALA A 745 -16.75 27.39 -17.69
C ALA A 745 -15.31 26.99 -18.07
N MET A 746 -14.74 26.01 -17.36
CA MET A 746 -13.65 25.21 -17.91
C MET A 746 -14.28 24.22 -18.90
N ALA A 747 -13.84 24.28 -20.16
CA ALA A 747 -14.35 23.42 -21.22
C ALA A 747 -14.16 21.94 -20.85
N GLY A 748 -15.27 21.18 -20.80
CA GLY A 748 -15.26 19.71 -20.81
C GLY A 748 -15.51 18.96 -19.49
N TYR A 749 -15.65 19.63 -18.34
CA TYR A 749 -15.63 18.93 -17.02
C TYR A 749 -16.73 19.34 -16.03
N VAL A 750 -17.65 20.22 -16.43
CA VAL A 750 -18.83 20.60 -15.65
C VAL A 750 -20.03 20.38 -16.55
N ALA A 751 -21.05 19.68 -16.04
CA ALA A 751 -22.28 19.47 -16.81
C ALA A 751 -22.88 20.82 -17.21
N ASP A 752 -23.17 20.99 -18.50
CA ASP A 752 -23.96 22.14 -18.97
C ASP A 752 -25.35 22.00 -18.37
N GLY A 753 -25.81 23.05 -17.68
CA GLY A 753 -27.03 23.04 -16.87
C GLY A 753 -28.22 22.51 -17.68
N SER A 754 -28.55 21.25 -17.46
CA SER A 754 -29.67 20.53 -18.06
C SER A 754 -30.40 19.79 -16.96
N ASP A 755 -31.71 19.67 -17.12
CA ASP A 755 -32.66 19.14 -16.13
C ASP A 755 -32.26 17.74 -15.67
N ALA A 756 -31.54 17.68 -14.56
CA ALA A 756 -31.29 16.45 -13.82
C ALA A 756 -32.52 16.16 -12.95
N ASN A 757 -33.03 14.92 -13.01
CA ASN A 757 -34.28 14.53 -12.35
C ASN A 757 -34.09 14.17 -10.86
N THR A 758 -32.85 14.11 -10.35
CA THR A 758 -32.55 13.50 -9.04
C THR A 758 -31.61 14.35 -8.17
N VAL A 759 -32.23 15.05 -7.21
CA VAL A 759 -31.55 15.93 -6.23
C VAL A 759 -30.72 15.14 -5.22
N VAL A 760 -29.40 15.40 -5.19
CA VAL A 760 -28.52 14.93 -4.11
C VAL A 760 -28.62 15.88 -2.92
N HIS A 761 -29.32 15.46 -1.87
CA HIS A 761 -29.48 16.25 -0.64
C HIS A 761 -28.17 16.30 0.17
N THR A 762 -27.42 17.39 0.05
CA THR A 762 -26.18 17.64 0.81
C THR A 762 -25.90 19.14 0.97
N GLU A 763 -25.15 19.52 2.00
CA GLU A 763 -24.61 20.88 2.18
C GLU A 763 -23.21 21.03 1.54
N ASP A 764 -22.69 19.97 0.92
CA ASP A 764 -21.40 19.97 0.26
C ASP A 764 -21.35 20.97 -0.90
N VAL A 765 -20.20 21.62 -1.04
CA VAL A 765 -19.92 22.53 -2.15
C VAL A 765 -19.82 21.74 -3.46
N SER A 766 -20.48 22.21 -4.52
CA SER A 766 -20.37 21.63 -5.86
C SER A 766 -18.98 21.84 -6.47
N LEU A 767 -18.63 21.02 -7.47
CA LEU A 767 -17.39 21.18 -8.24
C LEU A 767 -17.32 22.57 -8.90
N LYS A 768 -18.43 23.04 -9.48
CA LYS A 768 -18.53 24.37 -10.13
C LYS A 768 -18.26 25.50 -9.13
N THR A 769 -18.88 25.46 -7.95
CA THR A 769 -18.66 26.48 -6.91
C THR A 769 -17.23 26.44 -6.38
N PHE A 770 -16.65 25.23 -6.22
CA PHE A 770 -15.23 25.08 -5.87
C PHE A 770 -14.30 25.72 -6.90
N PHE A 771 -14.49 25.47 -8.20
CA PHE A 771 -13.70 26.09 -9.26
C PHE A 771 -13.87 27.60 -9.31
N ALA A 772 -15.10 28.11 -9.16
CA ALA A 772 -15.36 29.54 -9.14
C ALA A 772 -14.66 30.25 -7.96
N HIS A 773 -14.55 29.57 -6.82
CA HIS A 773 -13.80 30.07 -5.68
C HIS A 773 -12.29 30.02 -5.91
N LEU A 774 -11.77 28.92 -6.46
CA LEU A 774 -10.35 28.79 -6.84
C LEU A 774 -9.94 29.88 -7.83
N ALA A 775 -10.69 30.08 -8.91
CA ALA A 775 -10.42 31.10 -9.92
C ALA A 775 -10.37 32.51 -9.30
N ARG A 776 -11.32 32.84 -8.40
CA ARG A 776 -11.32 34.11 -7.66
C ARG A 776 -10.06 34.30 -6.82
N LEU A 777 -9.65 33.29 -6.06
CA LEU A 777 -8.44 33.36 -5.23
C LEU A 777 -7.17 33.51 -6.08
N VAL A 778 -7.09 32.80 -7.20
CA VAL A 778 -5.93 32.85 -8.10
C VAL A 778 -5.72 34.24 -8.69
N VAL A 779 -6.78 34.86 -9.23
CA VAL A 779 -6.66 36.18 -9.90
C VAL A 779 -6.44 37.33 -8.93
N GLN A 780 -6.84 37.17 -7.65
CA GLN A 780 -6.67 38.15 -6.58
C GLN A 780 -5.28 38.06 -5.91
N ASN A 781 -4.69 36.87 -5.81
CA ASN A 781 -3.39 36.63 -5.16
C ASN A 781 -2.17 37.03 -6.02
N SER A 782 -2.36 37.77 -7.12
CA SER A 782 -1.32 38.18 -8.08
C SER A 782 -0.34 39.26 -7.55
N ASN A 783 0.03 39.20 -6.27
CA ASN A 783 1.05 40.00 -5.59
C ASN A 783 2.10 39.12 -4.84
N ALA A 784 2.17 37.82 -5.10
CA ALA A 784 3.21 36.94 -4.54
C ALA A 784 4.44 36.84 -5.46
#